data_AF-K9DSG6-F1
#
_entry.id   AF-K9DSG6-F1
#
_cell.length_a   1.000
_cell.length_b   1.000
_cell.length_c   1.000
_cell.angle_alpha   90.00
_cell.angle_beta   90.00
_cell.angle_gamma   90.00
#
_symmetry.space_group_name_H-M   'P 1'
#
loop_
_entity.id
_entity.type
_entity.pdbx_description
1 polymer ?
#
loop_
_entity_poly.entity_id
_entity_poly.type
_entity_poly.pdbx_seq_one_letter_code
_entity_poly.pdbx_strand_id
1 'polypeptide(L)'
;MNKLQLVFTIVLLFSGICASGKTVVVDDKISTKAINDKLVALEGGDTLLLKKGYYRVNLKLINKTGIQDNPIVIRGEDRAYTTIDGGAPEPGSNLKNYGVFIENSSWITIDNLSFKNCWVDVVRVHESSYISLINCTIKGGRRALFAQGRKSHHFLVENCYWEQGEHVWTKEGKFSWSELHHGEFKHYNGSIFQAKMIGGSFVIRDNYIKNVYNGIRLSIMGDAESDTLACTNGEVYRNVIENSADNAFEPEVYCKNLHFYHNTMINSHAFISITEVGGGPIYFYGNTGVKLPGCNDGWTIFKFVGKERRLTKPLYIFNNSWQVDSDVLGRINEEYWHSDHIYHFNNAYHLSNADTVGIYYLGKNNQFENDCANIPFPDKVVRTSKCPSIVADPMFMDGAYGNFLLRDGSPCKDAGIIPDDISIYYTGDKLDIGAYDDGKLVEGPVFRYVNPGIEIPDREKPRIVKHKVENNTLKLWFSCPLNEQTINAGNFMLNDITFQRFCLQEESCLLILTADKELPWNNIYLSVIAKPKSMDGEDVTLWASSIPTKPVSEAQKVLALTKKAADYLIQNTLFDFETKVVTFNANISRLRINEQVLNRLSQIAYGLIRLNTKEAKETKLGFSFRGNIKLYLNGNLIYAGESDKEQFEEYTYNRFRFSHEVKVNLHRGENQLLVKTSGGSKGLEFVCCALRPDQLFDDSIEIRNNIANSHINNWLVTEPFETTSATPMDSVFGPEQMIRRYYVYNGRMITWQMQQPLIQQALKVSPFTNNKKGFNADWHYANSNTLLGMLNLYTASNAYTYQAFVDKFNKHVFDHYHFFKEQYFSSRVMRGGYFRLFRATMLDDTGGAALPLAEIVLNAESQILHREILDRVLDHILNKQSRLADGTLCRPEPVEQTVWADDMFMSVPFLLRMAKLNKDSKLYDEAAFQILHINHYLTDPRTNLCRHGWYNQTKELSPVAWSRANGWVVWAMSEALLGLPADHKDYKKIKEVFTKRLVALLNYQSESGLWHQVLNEPDSYLETSGSAMFGLALARAINHKWISQRYVPQLMKIWEAVSAQIGENGVVYGICQGTDMGKDADYYKRQKTLESDPRGMGAVLTLGTEMYYFFNK
;
A
#
# COMPACT_ATOMS: atom_id res chain seq x y z
N MET A 1 -35.65 30.81 24.97
CA MET A 1 -36.24 29.58 24.39
C MET A 1 -37.24 29.85 23.26
N ASN A 2 -38.11 30.87 23.30
CA ASN A 2 -39.10 31.11 22.23
C ASN A 2 -38.61 31.82 20.94
N LYS A 3 -37.34 32.24 20.86
CA LYS A 3 -36.74 32.79 19.62
C LYS A 3 -35.97 31.74 18.79
N LEU A 4 -35.71 30.56 19.33
CA LEU A 4 -35.03 29.46 18.61
C LEU A 4 -36.00 28.58 17.81
N GLN A 5 -37.28 28.55 18.18
CA GLN A 5 -38.31 27.81 17.45
C GLN A 5 -38.72 28.51 16.13
N LEU A 6 -38.68 29.84 16.06
CA LEU A 6 -39.09 30.57 14.86
C LEU A 6 -38.08 30.42 13.70
N VAL A 7 -36.78 30.24 14.01
CA VAL A 7 -35.74 29.98 13.01
C VAL A 7 -35.82 28.54 12.48
N PHE A 8 -36.23 27.58 13.32
CA PHE A 8 -36.47 26.20 12.89
C PHE A 8 -37.69 26.03 11.99
N THR A 9 -38.75 26.83 12.16
CA THR A 9 -39.95 26.76 11.31
C THR A 9 -39.75 27.46 9.96
N ILE A 10 -38.89 28.49 9.86
CA ILE A 10 -38.63 29.20 8.60
C ILE A 10 -37.68 28.41 7.68
N VAL A 11 -36.77 27.60 8.22
CA VAL A 11 -35.93 26.66 7.42
C VAL A 11 -36.78 25.51 6.83
N LEU A 12 -37.92 25.18 7.44
CA LEU A 12 -38.87 24.18 6.94
C LEU A 12 -39.85 24.72 5.87
N LEU A 13 -39.91 26.03 5.66
CA LEU A 13 -40.86 26.66 4.71
C LEU A 13 -40.24 27.04 3.36
N PHE A 14 -38.92 26.90 3.19
CA PHE A 14 -38.22 27.09 1.90
C PHE A 14 -37.70 25.78 1.27
N SER A 15 -38.05 24.61 1.81
CA SER A 15 -37.89 23.33 1.12
C SER A 15 -39.05 23.12 0.13
N GLY A 16 -39.00 23.82 -1.00
CA GLY A 16 -39.88 23.59 -2.13
C GLY A 16 -39.65 22.19 -2.72
N ILE A 17 -40.58 21.27 -2.43
CA ILE A 17 -40.94 20.09 -3.23
C ILE A 17 -39.75 19.17 -3.61
N CYS A 18 -39.18 18.49 -2.62
CA CYS A 18 -38.69 17.11 -2.84
C CYS A 18 -39.78 16.18 -2.30
N ALA A 19 -40.39 15.38 -3.17
CA ALA A 19 -41.29 14.33 -2.74
C ALA A 19 -40.49 13.32 -1.89
N SER A 20 -40.61 13.39 -0.56
CA SER A 20 -39.98 12.41 0.32
C SER A 20 -40.76 11.11 0.21
N GLY A 21 -40.25 10.15 -0.57
CA GLY A 21 -40.82 8.81 -0.61
C GLY A 21 -40.75 8.12 0.75
N LYS A 22 -41.64 7.15 0.97
CA LYS A 22 -41.73 6.44 2.26
C LYS A 22 -40.62 5.39 2.37
N THR A 23 -40.12 5.17 3.59
CA THR A 23 -39.21 4.05 3.87
C THR A 23 -39.98 2.89 4.49
N VAL A 24 -39.99 1.74 3.80
CA VAL A 24 -40.57 0.48 4.27
C VAL A 24 -39.44 -0.37 4.87
N VAL A 25 -39.50 -0.62 6.18
CA VAL A 25 -38.48 -1.42 6.88
C VAL A 25 -38.89 -2.89 6.93
N VAL A 26 -37.93 -3.77 6.72
CA VAL A 26 -38.09 -5.22 6.68
C VAL A 26 -36.97 -5.91 7.47
N ASP A 27 -37.32 -6.93 8.25
CA ASP A 27 -36.37 -7.84 8.91
C ASP A 27 -36.28 -9.18 8.17
N ASP A 28 -35.28 -10.00 8.52
CA ASP A 28 -34.97 -11.26 7.85
C ASP A 28 -35.90 -12.44 8.23
N LYS A 29 -36.88 -12.20 9.10
CA LYS A 29 -37.84 -13.23 9.53
C LYS A 29 -39.10 -13.27 8.68
N ILE A 30 -39.32 -12.27 7.83
CA ILE A 30 -40.51 -12.23 6.97
C ILE A 30 -40.32 -13.07 5.70
N SER A 31 -41.41 -13.65 5.21
CA SER A 31 -41.36 -14.54 4.04
C SER A 31 -41.02 -13.79 2.75
N THR A 32 -40.39 -14.49 1.78
CA THR A 32 -40.10 -13.97 0.44
C THR A 32 -41.33 -13.35 -0.24
N LYS A 33 -42.50 -13.96 -0.05
CA LYS A 33 -43.77 -13.44 -0.58
C LYS A 33 -44.09 -12.08 0.05
N ALA A 34 -44.00 -11.96 1.37
CA ALA A 34 -44.27 -10.70 2.07
C ALA A 34 -43.31 -9.57 1.68
N ILE A 35 -42.02 -9.88 1.43
CA ILE A 35 -41.07 -8.88 0.92
C ILE A 35 -41.47 -8.42 -0.49
N ASN A 36 -41.80 -9.36 -1.39
CA ASN A 36 -42.21 -9.03 -2.75
C ASN A 36 -43.55 -8.27 -2.79
N ASP A 37 -44.52 -8.62 -1.93
CA ASP A 37 -45.78 -7.86 -1.81
C ASP A 37 -45.52 -6.40 -1.39
N LYS A 38 -44.55 -6.18 -0.49
CA LYS A 38 -44.09 -4.83 -0.11
C LYS A 38 -43.39 -4.12 -1.28
N LEU A 39 -42.55 -4.80 -2.06
CA LEU A 39 -41.92 -4.24 -3.26
C LEU A 39 -42.96 -3.79 -4.30
N VAL A 40 -44.04 -4.56 -4.47
CA VAL A 40 -45.15 -4.20 -5.36
C VAL A 40 -45.91 -2.95 -4.87
N ALA A 41 -45.82 -2.58 -3.60
CA ALA A 41 -46.45 -1.37 -3.06
C ALA A 41 -45.56 -0.12 -3.07
N LEU A 42 -44.32 -0.21 -3.57
CA LEU A 42 -43.41 0.92 -3.69
C LEU A 42 -43.72 1.77 -4.93
N GLU A 43 -43.57 3.07 -4.76
CA GLU A 43 -43.69 4.12 -5.77
C GLU A 43 -42.37 4.89 -5.88
N GLY A 44 -42.22 5.74 -6.90
CA GLY A 44 -40.98 6.49 -7.10
C GLY A 44 -40.60 7.38 -5.92
N GLY A 45 -39.33 7.28 -5.50
CA GLY A 45 -38.79 7.91 -4.30
C GLY A 45 -38.84 7.02 -3.05
N ASP A 46 -39.64 5.94 -3.05
CA ASP A 46 -39.75 5.04 -1.90
C ASP A 46 -38.47 4.19 -1.72
N THR A 47 -38.21 3.82 -0.46
CA THR A 47 -37.09 2.95 -0.09
C THR A 47 -37.58 1.68 0.63
N LEU A 48 -37.13 0.51 0.19
CA LEU A 48 -37.16 -0.72 0.99
C LEU A 48 -35.84 -0.85 1.76
N LEU A 49 -35.90 -0.73 3.09
CA LEU A 49 -34.74 -0.90 3.97
C LEU A 49 -34.75 -2.31 4.59
N LEU A 50 -33.77 -3.12 4.22
CA LEU A 50 -33.50 -4.43 4.80
C LEU A 50 -32.60 -4.27 6.03
N LYS A 51 -33.05 -4.69 7.20
CA LYS A 51 -32.25 -4.73 8.44
C LYS A 51 -31.12 -5.75 8.33
N LYS A 52 -30.07 -5.64 9.17
CA LYS A 52 -29.01 -6.65 9.27
C LYS A 52 -29.62 -8.05 9.42
N GLY A 53 -29.22 -8.99 8.58
CA GLY A 53 -29.81 -10.32 8.49
C GLY A 53 -29.51 -11.05 7.19
N TYR A 54 -30.00 -12.28 7.10
CA TYR A 54 -29.83 -13.16 5.94
C TYR A 54 -31.17 -13.44 5.26
N TYR A 55 -31.35 -12.90 4.06
CA TYR A 55 -32.59 -12.95 3.30
C TYR A 55 -32.48 -13.99 2.19
N ARG A 56 -33.04 -15.19 2.43
CA ARG A 56 -33.13 -16.23 1.40
C ARG A 56 -34.30 -15.97 0.46
N VAL A 57 -34.13 -14.99 -0.42
CA VAL A 57 -35.22 -14.41 -1.22
C VAL A 57 -34.75 -14.07 -2.63
N ASN A 58 -35.66 -14.19 -3.59
CA ASN A 58 -35.50 -13.62 -4.92
C ASN A 58 -36.43 -12.41 -5.00
N LEU A 59 -35.86 -11.21 -5.09
CA LEU A 59 -36.61 -9.96 -5.18
C LEU A 59 -37.05 -9.73 -6.63
N LYS A 60 -38.30 -9.30 -6.83
CA LYS A 60 -38.87 -9.07 -8.16
C LYS A 60 -39.46 -7.66 -8.27
N LEU A 61 -38.98 -6.89 -9.24
CA LEU A 61 -39.53 -5.59 -9.62
C LEU A 61 -39.97 -5.68 -11.07
N ILE A 62 -41.28 -5.70 -11.29
CA ILE A 62 -41.87 -5.85 -12.62
C ILE A 62 -42.84 -4.69 -12.81
N ASN A 63 -42.72 -3.96 -13.92
CA ASN A 63 -43.53 -2.77 -14.21
C ASN A 63 -43.43 -1.71 -13.10
N LYS A 64 -42.21 -1.44 -12.62
CA LYS A 64 -41.92 -0.49 -11.54
C LYS A 64 -41.03 0.63 -12.03
N THR A 65 -41.52 1.86 -11.94
CA THR A 65 -40.77 3.03 -12.38
C THR A 65 -40.66 4.06 -11.26
N GLY A 66 -39.43 4.40 -10.90
CA GLY A 66 -39.14 5.54 -10.05
C GLY A 66 -39.30 6.87 -10.78
N ILE A 67 -39.02 7.97 -10.08
CA ILE A 67 -39.02 9.32 -10.66
C ILE A 67 -37.57 9.69 -11.01
N GLN A 68 -37.37 10.55 -12.01
CA GLN A 68 -36.03 11.06 -12.36
C GLN A 68 -35.31 11.63 -11.13
N ASP A 69 -34.12 11.11 -10.87
CA ASP A 69 -33.27 11.35 -9.69
C ASP A 69 -33.90 11.03 -8.31
N ASN A 70 -35.10 10.44 -8.30
CA ASN A 70 -35.80 9.93 -7.12
C ASN A 70 -36.22 8.47 -7.39
N PRO A 71 -35.25 7.54 -7.44
CA PRO A 71 -35.50 6.15 -7.79
C PRO A 71 -36.28 5.41 -6.70
N ILE A 72 -36.81 4.24 -7.05
CA ILE A 72 -37.15 3.22 -6.04
C ILE A 72 -35.84 2.62 -5.53
N VAL A 73 -35.61 2.66 -4.22
CA VAL A 73 -34.36 2.19 -3.61
C VAL A 73 -34.59 0.89 -2.84
N ILE A 74 -33.76 -0.13 -3.10
CA ILE A 74 -33.66 -1.33 -2.28
C ILE A 74 -32.31 -1.28 -1.59
N ARG A 75 -32.33 -1.09 -0.27
CA ARG A 75 -31.12 -0.79 0.49
C ARG A 75 -30.95 -1.72 1.69
N GLY A 76 -29.72 -2.16 1.92
CA GLY A 76 -29.34 -2.78 3.19
C GLY A 76 -29.00 -1.76 4.26
N GLU A 77 -29.32 -2.06 5.51
CA GLU A 77 -28.91 -1.26 6.67
C GLU A 77 -27.38 -1.22 6.78
N ASP A 78 -26.73 -2.34 6.46
CA ASP A 78 -25.28 -2.51 6.57
C ASP A 78 -24.78 -3.48 5.49
N ARG A 79 -23.93 -2.99 4.57
CA ARG A 79 -23.37 -3.78 3.46
C ARG A 79 -22.76 -5.09 3.91
N ALA A 80 -22.07 -5.14 5.05
CA ALA A 80 -21.35 -6.33 5.50
C ALA A 80 -22.28 -7.40 6.10
N TYR A 81 -23.43 -6.98 6.65
CA TYR A 81 -24.32 -7.84 7.44
C TYR A 81 -25.74 -7.95 6.91
N THR A 82 -26.05 -7.36 5.75
CA THR A 82 -27.36 -7.46 5.10
C THR A 82 -27.21 -8.24 3.81
N THR A 83 -27.47 -9.55 3.86
CA THR A 83 -27.17 -10.47 2.76
C THR A 83 -28.43 -10.98 2.07
N ILE A 84 -28.52 -10.80 0.75
CA ILE A 84 -29.44 -11.56 -0.11
C ILE A 84 -28.77 -12.89 -0.49
N ASP A 85 -29.44 -13.99 -0.16
CA ASP A 85 -29.01 -15.36 -0.46
C ASP A 85 -29.91 -15.95 -1.56
N GLY A 86 -29.32 -16.21 -2.73
CA GLY A 86 -30.02 -16.79 -3.89
C GLY A 86 -30.47 -18.25 -3.71
N GLY A 87 -30.15 -18.86 -2.58
CA GLY A 87 -30.77 -20.10 -2.08
C GLY A 87 -30.19 -21.40 -2.64
N ALA A 88 -29.15 -21.34 -3.46
CA ALA A 88 -28.41 -22.51 -3.97
C ALA A 88 -26.99 -22.52 -3.40
N PRO A 89 -26.66 -23.40 -2.43
CA PRO A 89 -25.35 -23.38 -1.79
C PRO A 89 -24.22 -23.82 -2.73
N GLU A 90 -24.53 -24.67 -3.72
CA GLU A 90 -23.58 -25.17 -4.71
C GLU A 90 -23.77 -24.45 -6.06
N PRO A 91 -22.67 -24.17 -6.79
CA PRO A 91 -22.73 -23.54 -8.10
C PRO A 91 -23.26 -24.48 -9.18
N GLY A 92 -23.85 -23.91 -10.24
CA GLY A 92 -24.36 -24.72 -11.34
C GLY A 92 -24.83 -23.90 -12.55
N SER A 93 -24.49 -24.39 -13.74
CA SER A 93 -24.76 -23.70 -15.01
C SER A 93 -26.24 -23.69 -15.44
N ASN A 94 -27.03 -24.65 -14.95
CA ASN A 94 -28.45 -24.83 -15.29
C ASN A 94 -29.40 -24.25 -14.23
N LEU A 95 -28.86 -23.62 -13.18
CA LEU A 95 -29.66 -22.99 -12.15
C LEU A 95 -30.48 -21.84 -12.75
N LYS A 96 -31.57 -21.47 -12.06
CA LYS A 96 -32.39 -20.29 -12.37
C LYS A 96 -32.46 -19.35 -11.16
N ASN A 97 -31.41 -19.31 -10.35
CA ASN A 97 -31.33 -18.48 -9.15
C ASN A 97 -30.77 -17.09 -9.47
N TYR A 98 -31.38 -16.09 -8.85
CA TYR A 98 -30.94 -14.71 -8.90
C TYR A 98 -31.29 -13.99 -7.61
N GLY A 99 -30.53 -12.96 -7.25
CA GLY A 99 -30.84 -12.13 -6.08
C GLY A 99 -32.00 -11.18 -6.37
N VAL A 100 -31.87 -10.41 -7.45
CA VAL A 100 -32.88 -9.42 -7.88
C VAL A 100 -33.19 -9.61 -9.36
N PHE A 101 -34.48 -9.60 -9.70
CA PHE A 101 -34.99 -9.59 -11.07
C PHE A 101 -35.79 -8.31 -11.32
N ILE A 102 -35.39 -7.58 -12.35
CA ILE A 102 -35.98 -6.30 -12.76
C ILE A 102 -36.47 -6.44 -14.20
N GLU A 103 -37.73 -6.12 -14.45
CA GLU A 103 -38.35 -6.21 -15.78
C GLU A 103 -39.30 -5.04 -16.06
N ASN A 104 -39.26 -4.50 -17.29
CA ASN A 104 -40.12 -3.41 -17.74
C ASN A 104 -40.18 -2.24 -16.75
N SER A 105 -39.03 -1.85 -16.21
CA SER A 105 -38.93 -0.98 -15.05
C SER A 105 -37.88 0.11 -15.27
N SER A 106 -38.01 1.25 -14.60
CA SER A 106 -36.99 2.30 -14.68
C SER A 106 -36.70 2.99 -13.36
N TRP A 107 -35.55 3.63 -13.22
CA TRP A 107 -35.18 4.39 -12.02
C TRP A 107 -35.21 3.53 -10.74
N ILE A 108 -34.40 2.48 -10.72
CA ILE A 108 -34.25 1.56 -9.59
C ILE A 108 -32.81 1.58 -9.11
N THR A 109 -32.61 1.63 -7.79
CA THR A 109 -31.29 1.56 -7.17
C THR A 109 -31.24 0.40 -6.17
N ILE A 110 -30.23 -0.46 -6.32
CA ILE A 110 -29.85 -1.51 -5.38
C ILE A 110 -28.59 -1.01 -4.67
N ASP A 111 -28.65 -0.88 -3.34
CA ASP A 111 -27.64 -0.14 -2.58
C ASP A 111 -27.26 -0.84 -1.26
N ASN A 112 -25.98 -0.82 -0.90
CA ASN A 112 -25.50 -1.19 0.43
C ASN A 112 -25.89 -2.62 0.87
N LEU A 113 -25.79 -3.59 -0.06
CA LEU A 113 -26.16 -5.00 0.17
C LEU A 113 -24.98 -5.96 -0.06
N SER A 114 -25.05 -7.12 0.59
CA SER A 114 -24.24 -8.28 0.25
C SER A 114 -25.05 -9.32 -0.54
N PHE A 115 -24.42 -10.02 -1.47
CA PHE A 115 -25.01 -11.12 -2.22
C PHE A 115 -24.17 -12.39 -2.10
N LYS A 116 -24.83 -13.52 -1.87
CA LYS A 116 -24.23 -14.86 -1.86
C LYS A 116 -25.16 -15.84 -2.55
N ASN A 117 -24.62 -16.96 -3.03
CA ASN A 117 -25.41 -18.08 -3.59
C ASN A 117 -26.34 -17.66 -4.76
N CYS A 118 -26.02 -16.55 -5.44
CA CYS A 118 -26.70 -16.05 -6.63
C CYS A 118 -25.93 -16.47 -7.88
N TRP A 119 -25.82 -17.77 -8.11
CA TRP A 119 -24.89 -18.38 -9.05
C TRP A 119 -25.08 -18.00 -10.52
N VAL A 120 -26.31 -17.73 -10.98
CA VAL A 120 -26.53 -17.38 -12.40
C VAL A 120 -26.44 -15.88 -12.60
N ASP A 121 -27.30 -15.10 -11.94
CA ASP A 121 -27.28 -13.64 -12.03
C ASP A 121 -27.53 -13.04 -10.66
N VAL A 122 -26.69 -12.12 -10.21
CA VAL A 122 -26.95 -11.44 -8.93
C VAL A 122 -28.10 -10.45 -9.12
N VAL A 123 -28.01 -9.62 -10.15
CA VAL A 123 -29.07 -8.75 -10.65
C VAL A 123 -29.33 -9.06 -12.12
N ARG A 124 -30.52 -9.55 -12.44
CA ARG A 124 -30.97 -9.74 -13.82
C ARG A 124 -31.95 -8.64 -14.21
N VAL A 125 -31.72 -8.02 -15.35
CA VAL A 125 -32.50 -6.90 -15.87
C VAL A 125 -32.99 -7.18 -17.28
N HIS A 126 -34.27 -6.93 -17.55
CA HIS A 126 -34.91 -7.13 -18.85
C HIS A 126 -35.76 -5.92 -19.26
N GLU A 127 -35.59 -5.41 -20.48
CA GLU A 127 -36.36 -4.28 -21.04
C GLU A 127 -36.55 -3.10 -20.07
N SER A 128 -35.48 -2.66 -19.40
CA SER A 128 -35.53 -1.72 -18.25
C SER A 128 -34.41 -0.68 -18.28
N SER A 129 -34.62 0.51 -17.70
CA SER A 129 -33.67 1.62 -17.81
C SER A 129 -33.35 2.39 -16.54
N TYR A 130 -32.23 3.11 -16.48
CA TYR A 130 -31.79 3.84 -15.27
C TYR A 130 -31.72 2.93 -14.03
N ILE A 131 -30.98 1.83 -14.17
CA ILE A 131 -30.81 0.82 -13.11
C ILE A 131 -29.42 0.98 -12.50
N SER A 132 -29.35 1.06 -11.17
CA SER A 132 -28.10 1.29 -10.44
C SER A 132 -27.84 0.16 -9.45
N LEU A 133 -26.64 -0.41 -9.50
CA LEU A 133 -26.11 -1.35 -8.51
C LEU A 133 -24.91 -0.67 -7.86
N ILE A 134 -25.08 -0.22 -6.62
CA ILE A 134 -24.10 0.64 -5.95
C ILE A 134 -23.75 0.11 -4.56
N ASN A 135 -22.50 0.32 -4.12
CA ASN A 135 -22.05 -0.01 -2.77
C ASN A 135 -22.31 -1.47 -2.35
N CYS A 136 -22.26 -2.44 -3.27
CA CYS A 136 -22.61 -3.84 -2.99
C CYS A 136 -21.39 -4.76 -2.89
N THR A 137 -21.46 -5.79 -2.04
CA THR A 137 -20.46 -6.87 -1.96
C THR A 137 -21.04 -8.14 -2.55
N ILE A 138 -20.37 -8.73 -3.52
CA ILE A 138 -20.89 -9.87 -4.28
C ILE A 138 -19.87 -10.99 -4.20
N LYS A 139 -20.30 -12.15 -3.68
CA LYS A 139 -19.48 -13.36 -3.64
C LYS A 139 -20.09 -14.44 -4.53
N GLY A 140 -19.27 -15.00 -5.41
CA GLY A 140 -19.69 -15.95 -6.44
C GLY A 140 -20.51 -15.27 -7.54
N GLY A 141 -21.40 -16.05 -8.16
CA GLY A 141 -22.24 -15.58 -9.27
C GLY A 141 -21.51 -15.55 -10.60
N ARG A 142 -22.20 -15.94 -11.68
CA ARG A 142 -21.68 -15.83 -13.05
C ARG A 142 -21.58 -14.37 -13.47
N ARG A 143 -22.62 -13.58 -13.20
CA ARG A 143 -22.74 -12.18 -13.60
C ARG A 143 -23.30 -11.35 -12.45
N ALA A 144 -22.67 -10.24 -12.12
CA ALA A 144 -23.18 -9.35 -11.07
C ALA A 144 -24.39 -8.55 -11.55
N LEU A 145 -24.31 -7.90 -12.71
CA LEU A 145 -25.45 -7.31 -13.39
C LEU A 145 -25.52 -7.83 -14.82
N PHE A 146 -26.64 -8.50 -15.15
CA PHE A 146 -26.93 -8.97 -16.50
C PHE A 146 -28.13 -8.23 -17.09
N ALA A 147 -27.87 -7.39 -18.08
CA ALA A 147 -28.89 -6.59 -18.77
C ALA A 147 -29.28 -7.19 -20.13
N GLN A 148 -30.57 -7.24 -20.41
CA GLN A 148 -31.13 -7.87 -21.62
C GLN A 148 -32.29 -7.07 -22.22
N GLY A 149 -32.47 -7.17 -23.54
CA GLY A 149 -33.66 -6.64 -24.24
C GLY A 149 -33.47 -5.24 -24.81
N ARG A 150 -34.13 -4.94 -25.94
CA ARG A 150 -33.79 -3.77 -26.79
C ARG A 150 -34.04 -2.43 -26.10
N LYS A 151 -35.00 -2.36 -25.18
CA LYS A 151 -35.30 -1.17 -24.39
C LYS A 151 -34.46 -1.07 -23.11
N SER A 152 -33.55 -2.02 -22.87
CA SER A 152 -32.64 -1.91 -21.74
C SER A 152 -31.57 -0.87 -22.00
N HIS A 153 -31.48 0.18 -21.18
CA HIS A 153 -30.46 1.22 -21.33
C HIS A 153 -30.15 1.97 -20.02
N HIS A 154 -29.03 2.67 -19.94
CA HIS A 154 -28.63 3.47 -18.78
C HIS A 154 -28.44 2.63 -17.50
N PHE A 155 -27.28 1.98 -17.42
CA PHE A 155 -26.86 1.17 -16.25
C PHE A 155 -25.73 1.84 -15.48
N LEU A 156 -25.81 1.84 -14.15
CA LEU A 156 -24.73 2.30 -13.28
C LEU A 156 -24.28 1.15 -12.38
N VAL A 157 -23.01 0.78 -12.45
CA VAL A 157 -22.37 -0.14 -11.51
C VAL A 157 -21.23 0.59 -10.82
N GLU A 158 -21.38 0.87 -9.53
CA GLU A 158 -20.48 1.79 -8.81
C GLU A 158 -20.10 1.26 -7.42
N ASN A 159 -18.83 1.40 -7.04
CA ASN A 159 -18.34 1.10 -5.69
C ASN A 159 -18.69 -0.33 -5.21
N CYS A 160 -18.81 -1.27 -6.14
CA CYS A 160 -19.09 -2.67 -5.87
C CYS A 160 -17.80 -3.47 -5.73
N TYR A 161 -17.83 -4.48 -4.86
CA TYR A 161 -16.82 -5.52 -4.80
C TYR A 161 -17.42 -6.80 -5.34
N TRP A 162 -16.74 -7.44 -6.28
CA TRP A 162 -17.16 -8.73 -6.83
C TRP A 162 -16.00 -9.70 -6.89
N GLU A 163 -16.19 -10.87 -6.30
CA GLU A 163 -15.25 -11.97 -6.36
C GLU A 163 -15.98 -13.28 -6.68
N GLN A 164 -15.53 -14.00 -7.70
CA GLN A 164 -16.09 -15.32 -8.04
C GLN A 164 -15.42 -16.44 -7.23
N GLY A 165 -14.11 -16.31 -6.99
CA GLY A 165 -13.33 -17.14 -6.06
C GLY A 165 -11.93 -17.42 -6.60
N GLU A 166 -10.93 -17.53 -5.72
CA GLU A 166 -9.52 -17.74 -6.07
C GLU A 166 -9.29 -18.88 -7.08
N HIS A 167 -10.05 -19.97 -6.96
CA HIS A 167 -9.98 -21.13 -7.86
C HIS A 167 -10.29 -20.82 -9.32
N VAL A 168 -10.94 -19.70 -9.64
CA VAL A 168 -11.20 -19.26 -11.01
C VAL A 168 -9.90 -18.81 -11.70
N TRP A 169 -8.95 -18.25 -10.94
CA TRP A 169 -7.70 -17.72 -11.47
C TRP A 169 -6.52 -18.71 -11.40
N THR A 170 -6.48 -19.60 -10.40
CA THR A 170 -5.27 -20.39 -10.10
C THR A 170 -4.82 -21.28 -11.26
N LYS A 171 -3.69 -20.92 -11.89
CA LYS A 171 -3.02 -21.72 -12.94
C LYS A 171 -2.31 -22.99 -12.42
N GLU A 172 -2.22 -23.19 -11.10
CA GLU A 172 -1.56 -24.35 -10.46
C GLU A 172 -2.52 -25.49 -10.03
N GLY A 173 -3.67 -25.68 -10.70
CA GLY A 173 -4.29 -27.01 -10.77
C GLY A 173 -5.63 -27.24 -10.06
N LYS A 174 -6.57 -26.29 -10.12
CA LYS A 174 -8.00 -26.62 -9.88
C LYS A 174 -8.84 -26.65 -11.15
N PHE A 175 -8.91 -25.56 -11.93
CA PHE A 175 -9.69 -25.50 -13.18
C PHE A 175 -8.84 -25.00 -14.35
N SER A 176 -8.92 -25.65 -15.50
CA SER A 176 -8.33 -25.18 -16.74
C SER A 176 -9.19 -24.11 -17.41
N TRP A 177 -8.57 -23.28 -18.26
CA TRP A 177 -9.30 -22.30 -19.08
C TRP A 177 -10.45 -22.94 -19.87
N SER A 178 -10.23 -24.13 -20.45
CA SER A 178 -11.25 -24.86 -21.21
C SER A 178 -12.45 -25.28 -20.34
N GLU A 179 -12.21 -25.72 -19.11
CA GLU A 179 -13.28 -26.12 -18.20
C GLU A 179 -14.11 -24.92 -17.72
N LEU A 180 -13.47 -23.77 -17.52
CA LEU A 180 -14.14 -22.50 -17.22
C LEU A 180 -14.89 -21.94 -18.44
N HIS A 181 -14.34 -22.07 -19.65
CA HIS A 181 -14.93 -21.47 -20.84
C HIS A 181 -16.10 -22.29 -21.40
N HIS A 182 -15.92 -23.61 -21.52
CA HIS A 182 -16.86 -24.53 -22.18
C HIS A 182 -17.27 -25.75 -21.34
N GLY A 183 -16.49 -26.10 -20.31
CA GLY A 183 -16.70 -27.31 -19.51
C GLY A 183 -17.64 -27.17 -18.32
N GLU A 184 -17.35 -27.94 -17.27
CA GLU A 184 -18.18 -28.08 -16.06
C GLU A 184 -18.32 -26.76 -15.27
N PHE A 185 -17.27 -25.93 -15.28
CA PHE A 185 -17.17 -24.71 -14.48
C PHE A 185 -17.63 -23.44 -15.19
N LYS A 186 -18.31 -23.56 -16.35
CA LYS A 186 -18.84 -22.41 -17.13
C LYS A 186 -19.86 -21.54 -16.42
N HIS A 187 -20.31 -21.91 -15.22
CA HIS A 187 -21.08 -21.03 -14.35
C HIS A 187 -20.26 -19.88 -13.77
N TYR A 188 -18.92 -19.91 -13.89
CA TYR A 188 -18.06 -18.76 -13.61
C TYR A 188 -17.81 -17.87 -14.83
N ASN A 189 -18.13 -18.33 -16.05
CA ASN A 189 -17.91 -17.55 -17.28
C ASN A 189 -18.89 -16.37 -17.41
N GLY A 190 -18.55 -15.26 -16.79
CA GLY A 190 -19.26 -13.98 -16.90
C GLY A 190 -18.43 -12.83 -16.33
N SER A 191 -19.09 -11.72 -16.03
CA SER A 191 -18.48 -10.42 -15.74
C SER A 191 -19.31 -9.58 -14.77
N ILE A 192 -18.75 -8.49 -14.23
CA ILE A 192 -19.48 -7.63 -13.29
C ILE A 192 -20.67 -6.96 -13.96
N PHE A 193 -20.49 -6.62 -15.24
CA PHE A 193 -21.53 -6.15 -16.12
C PHE A 193 -21.47 -6.98 -17.40
N GLN A 194 -22.61 -7.57 -17.74
CA GLN A 194 -22.81 -8.25 -19.00
C GLN A 194 -24.10 -7.77 -19.65
N ALA A 195 -24.03 -7.49 -20.95
CA ALA A 195 -25.17 -7.06 -21.74
C ALA A 195 -25.54 -8.10 -22.80
N LYS A 196 -26.82 -8.12 -23.20
CA LYS A 196 -27.33 -8.87 -24.36
C LYS A 196 -28.46 -8.10 -25.04
N MET A 197 -28.23 -7.61 -26.27
CA MET A 197 -29.23 -6.86 -27.07
C MET A 197 -29.80 -5.63 -26.34
N ILE A 198 -28.95 -4.81 -25.73
CA ILE A 198 -29.39 -3.62 -25.00
C ILE A 198 -29.35 -2.38 -25.92
N GLY A 199 -30.17 -1.37 -25.63
CA GLY A 199 -30.15 -0.08 -26.33
C GLY A 199 -28.93 0.81 -26.01
N GLY A 200 -28.12 0.42 -25.02
CA GLY A 200 -26.84 1.09 -24.69
C GLY A 200 -26.90 1.98 -23.44
N SER A 201 -25.95 2.89 -23.32
CA SER A 201 -25.68 3.76 -22.18
C SER A 201 -25.36 3.02 -20.88
N PHE A 202 -24.13 3.12 -20.41
CA PHE A 202 -23.73 2.57 -19.11
C PHE A 202 -22.51 3.26 -18.53
N VAL A 203 -22.42 3.29 -17.21
CA VAL A 203 -21.29 3.79 -16.45
C VAL A 203 -20.87 2.72 -15.45
N ILE A 204 -19.63 2.25 -15.56
CA ILE A 204 -19.05 1.24 -14.65
C ILE A 204 -17.82 1.86 -14.03
N ARG A 205 -17.88 2.21 -12.73
CA ARG A 205 -16.79 2.93 -12.09
C ARG A 205 -16.53 2.57 -10.65
N ASP A 206 -15.30 2.82 -10.20
CA ASP A 206 -14.91 2.68 -8.79
C ASP A 206 -15.16 1.26 -8.22
N ASN A 207 -15.22 0.23 -9.08
CA ASN A 207 -15.45 -1.15 -8.67
C ASN A 207 -14.14 -1.89 -8.42
N TYR A 208 -14.17 -2.88 -7.54
CA TYR A 208 -13.09 -3.81 -7.29
C TYR A 208 -13.52 -5.23 -7.71
N ILE A 209 -12.89 -5.78 -8.73
CA ILE A 209 -13.26 -7.03 -9.40
C ILE A 209 -12.09 -7.99 -9.24
N LYS A 210 -12.29 -9.14 -8.58
CA LYS A 210 -11.19 -10.03 -8.18
C LYS A 210 -11.47 -11.50 -8.51
N ASN A 211 -10.44 -12.21 -8.97
CA ASN A 211 -10.49 -13.67 -9.17
C ASN A 211 -11.73 -14.06 -10.00
N VAL A 212 -11.80 -13.52 -11.20
CA VAL A 212 -12.96 -13.61 -12.09
C VAL A 212 -12.59 -14.28 -13.40
N TYR A 213 -13.59 -14.74 -14.14
CA TYR A 213 -13.38 -15.17 -15.51
C TYR A 213 -13.10 -13.96 -16.42
N ASN A 214 -14.06 -13.04 -16.54
CA ASN A 214 -13.89 -11.76 -17.20
C ASN A 214 -14.16 -10.60 -16.23
N GLY A 215 -13.50 -9.46 -16.43
CA GLY A 215 -13.82 -8.24 -15.70
C GLY A 215 -15.15 -7.65 -16.16
N ILE A 216 -15.19 -7.19 -17.41
CA ILE A 216 -16.37 -6.59 -18.08
C ILE A 216 -16.53 -7.20 -19.47
N ARG A 217 -17.77 -7.57 -19.83
CA ARG A 217 -18.09 -8.15 -21.14
C ARG A 217 -19.31 -7.50 -21.78
N LEU A 218 -19.17 -7.03 -23.00
CA LEU A 218 -20.25 -6.37 -23.76
C LEU A 218 -20.53 -7.17 -25.02
N SER A 219 -21.66 -7.91 -25.07
CA SER A 219 -21.96 -8.81 -26.20
C SER A 219 -23.35 -8.52 -26.79
N ILE A 220 -23.47 -8.60 -28.11
CA ILE A 220 -24.75 -8.66 -28.83
C ILE A 220 -24.94 -10.11 -29.29
N MET A 221 -26.11 -10.68 -29.11
CA MET A 221 -26.43 -12.01 -29.64
C MET A 221 -27.63 -11.87 -30.57
N GLY A 222 -27.36 -11.69 -31.87
CA GLY A 222 -28.26 -11.54 -33.03
C GLY A 222 -27.45 -11.39 -34.33
N ASP A 223 -28.04 -11.61 -35.52
CA ASP A 223 -27.34 -11.56 -36.83
C ASP A 223 -26.89 -10.12 -37.17
N ALA A 224 -25.58 -9.90 -37.07
CA ALA A 224 -24.94 -8.58 -37.01
C ALA A 224 -24.97 -7.76 -38.31
N GLU A 225 -25.31 -8.32 -39.48
CA GLU A 225 -25.32 -7.55 -40.74
C GLU A 225 -26.55 -6.64 -40.90
N SER A 226 -27.64 -6.91 -40.18
CA SER A 226 -28.88 -6.12 -40.23
C SER A 226 -29.26 -5.49 -38.89
N ASP A 227 -28.72 -5.99 -37.78
CA ASP A 227 -29.03 -5.54 -36.42
C ASP A 227 -27.94 -4.60 -35.89
N THR A 228 -28.06 -3.31 -36.23
CA THR A 228 -27.12 -2.24 -35.83
C THR A 228 -27.26 -1.77 -34.37
N LEU A 229 -28.08 -2.47 -33.56
CA LEU A 229 -28.29 -2.17 -32.14
C LEU A 229 -27.02 -2.49 -31.33
N ALA A 230 -26.18 -1.47 -31.26
CA ALA A 230 -24.83 -1.47 -30.74
C ALA A 230 -24.77 -1.29 -29.22
N CYS A 231 -23.77 -1.90 -28.57
CA CYS A 231 -23.33 -1.45 -27.23
C CYS A 231 -22.77 -0.03 -27.38
N THR A 232 -23.62 0.98 -27.15
CA THR A 232 -23.32 2.39 -27.42
C THR A 232 -23.19 3.19 -26.13
N ASN A 233 -22.40 4.26 -26.11
CA ASN A 233 -22.38 5.27 -25.03
C ASN A 233 -21.94 4.71 -23.66
N GLY A 234 -20.79 4.05 -23.61
CA GLY A 234 -20.28 3.46 -22.37
C GLY A 234 -19.10 4.22 -21.78
N GLU A 235 -19.09 4.40 -20.47
CA GLU A 235 -17.92 4.86 -19.72
C GLU A 235 -17.52 3.82 -18.68
N VAL A 236 -16.24 3.45 -18.68
CA VAL A 236 -15.67 2.44 -17.78
C VAL A 236 -14.39 3.00 -17.20
N TYR A 237 -14.40 3.38 -15.91
CA TYR A 237 -13.24 4.06 -15.33
C TYR A 237 -13.04 3.87 -13.84
N ARG A 238 -11.78 4.02 -13.39
CA ARG A 238 -11.39 3.84 -11.97
C ARG A 238 -11.78 2.49 -11.38
N ASN A 239 -11.93 1.46 -12.22
CA ASN A 239 -12.11 0.09 -11.74
C ASN A 239 -10.75 -0.56 -11.51
N VAL A 240 -10.68 -1.42 -10.51
CA VAL A 240 -9.55 -2.35 -10.31
C VAL A 240 -10.00 -3.74 -10.71
N ILE A 241 -9.31 -4.36 -11.67
CA ILE A 241 -9.55 -5.73 -12.11
C ILE A 241 -8.30 -6.54 -11.76
N GLU A 242 -8.43 -7.45 -10.80
CA GLU A 242 -7.37 -8.32 -10.33
C GLU A 242 -7.68 -9.77 -10.71
N ASN A 243 -6.71 -10.47 -11.30
CA ASN A 243 -6.76 -11.92 -11.53
C ASN A 243 -7.95 -12.32 -12.42
N SER A 244 -7.91 -11.94 -13.70
CA SER A 244 -8.96 -12.29 -14.69
C SER A 244 -8.52 -13.44 -15.60
N ALA A 245 -9.16 -14.60 -15.47
CA ALA A 245 -8.77 -15.85 -16.14
C ALA A 245 -8.87 -15.83 -17.68
N ASP A 246 -9.62 -14.88 -18.25
CA ASP A 246 -9.72 -14.64 -19.69
C ASP A 246 -9.42 -13.17 -20.03
N ASN A 247 -10.40 -12.27 -20.02
CA ASN A 247 -10.21 -10.88 -20.46
C ASN A 247 -10.65 -9.89 -19.37
N ALA A 248 -9.81 -8.90 -19.05
CA ALA A 248 -10.23 -7.83 -18.12
C ALA A 248 -11.34 -6.98 -18.76
N PHE A 249 -11.15 -6.57 -20.02
CA PHE A 249 -12.17 -5.95 -20.84
C PHE A 249 -12.43 -6.76 -22.11
N GLU A 250 -13.70 -7.06 -22.37
CA GLU A 250 -14.15 -7.81 -23.53
C GLU A 250 -15.37 -7.13 -24.20
N PRO A 251 -15.18 -5.97 -24.85
CA PRO A 251 -16.12 -5.51 -25.88
C PRO A 251 -16.17 -6.51 -27.04
N GLU A 252 -17.36 -6.94 -27.45
CA GLU A 252 -17.56 -7.87 -28.57
C GLU A 252 -18.64 -7.36 -29.54
N VAL A 253 -18.63 -7.90 -30.76
CA VAL A 253 -19.68 -7.77 -31.78
C VAL A 253 -19.79 -6.39 -32.43
N TYR A 254 -20.43 -5.42 -31.77
CA TYR A 254 -20.56 -4.06 -32.32
C TYR A 254 -20.68 -3.04 -31.18
N CYS A 255 -19.72 -2.12 -31.12
CA CYS A 255 -19.59 -1.13 -30.05
C CYS A 255 -19.44 0.27 -30.65
N LYS A 256 -19.98 1.29 -30.00
CA LYS A 256 -19.91 2.68 -30.48
C LYS A 256 -19.80 3.67 -29.32
N ASN A 257 -18.87 4.62 -29.40
CA ASN A 257 -18.69 5.65 -28.38
C ASN A 257 -18.46 5.07 -26.98
N LEU A 258 -17.40 4.26 -26.85
CA LEU A 258 -16.99 3.67 -25.57
C LEU A 258 -15.71 4.30 -25.06
N HIS A 259 -15.65 4.63 -23.78
CA HIS A 259 -14.48 5.20 -23.10
C HIS A 259 -14.05 4.29 -21.96
N PHE A 260 -12.81 3.83 -22.00
CA PHE A 260 -12.15 3.03 -20.97
C PHE A 260 -10.94 3.80 -20.44
N TYR A 261 -11.02 4.32 -19.22
CA TYR A 261 -9.96 5.18 -18.71
C TYR A 261 -9.70 5.09 -17.21
N HIS A 262 -8.48 5.38 -16.77
CA HIS A 262 -8.11 5.35 -15.35
C HIS A 262 -8.37 4.00 -14.64
N ASN A 263 -8.48 2.91 -15.39
CA ASN A 263 -8.63 1.59 -14.81
C ASN A 263 -7.26 1.01 -14.45
N THR A 264 -7.23 0.19 -13.41
CA THR A 264 -6.05 -0.56 -12.97
C THR A 264 -6.31 -2.04 -13.22
N MET A 265 -5.43 -2.69 -13.98
CA MET A 265 -5.52 -4.12 -14.25
C MET A 265 -4.28 -4.83 -13.68
N ILE A 266 -4.52 -5.87 -12.89
CA ILE A 266 -3.49 -6.62 -12.17
C ILE A 266 -3.67 -8.08 -12.53
N ASN A 267 -2.71 -8.69 -13.21
CA ASN A 267 -2.74 -10.10 -13.62
C ASN A 267 -3.99 -10.47 -14.45
N SER A 268 -3.83 -10.54 -15.75
CA SER A 268 -4.90 -10.95 -16.67
C SER A 268 -4.35 -11.87 -17.74
N HIS A 269 -5.15 -12.82 -18.23
CA HIS A 269 -4.77 -13.59 -19.40
C HIS A 269 -4.66 -12.68 -20.65
N ALA A 270 -5.66 -11.83 -20.90
CA ALA A 270 -5.47 -10.60 -21.67
C ALA A 270 -6.12 -9.40 -21.00
N PHE A 271 -5.51 -8.22 -21.16
CA PHE A 271 -6.07 -6.99 -20.57
C PHE A 271 -7.26 -6.49 -21.37
N ILE A 272 -7.14 -6.43 -22.69
CA ILE A 272 -8.18 -5.91 -23.57
C ILE A 272 -8.37 -6.87 -24.74
N SER A 273 -9.61 -7.31 -24.93
CA SER A 273 -10.04 -8.04 -26.12
C SER A 273 -11.09 -7.25 -26.88
N ILE A 274 -10.83 -6.98 -28.16
CA ILE A 274 -11.83 -6.45 -29.11
C ILE A 274 -12.09 -7.49 -30.21
N THR A 275 -12.07 -8.76 -29.85
CA THR A 275 -12.27 -9.86 -30.79
C THR A 275 -13.66 -9.74 -31.44
N GLU A 276 -13.68 -9.75 -32.77
CA GLU A 276 -14.88 -9.56 -33.60
C GLU A 276 -15.71 -8.30 -33.29
N VAL A 277 -15.07 -7.19 -32.91
CA VAL A 277 -15.75 -5.91 -32.71
C VAL A 277 -15.87 -5.14 -34.04
N GLY A 278 -17.08 -4.71 -34.37
CA GLY A 278 -17.36 -3.66 -35.35
C GLY A 278 -17.75 -2.31 -34.71
N GLY A 279 -17.82 -1.25 -35.51
CA GLY A 279 -18.32 0.06 -35.07
C GLY A 279 -17.23 1.10 -34.78
N GLY A 280 -17.28 1.74 -33.60
CA GLY A 280 -16.42 2.84 -33.14
C GLY A 280 -17.10 4.23 -33.12
N PRO A 281 -16.46 5.27 -32.57
CA PRO A 281 -15.12 5.25 -32.00
C PRO A 281 -15.06 4.57 -30.63
N ILE A 282 -13.88 4.10 -30.23
CA ILE A 282 -13.59 3.52 -28.91
C ILE A 282 -12.31 4.17 -28.39
N TYR A 283 -12.25 4.52 -27.11
CA TYR A 283 -11.12 5.20 -26.48
C TYR A 283 -10.61 4.40 -25.28
N PHE A 284 -9.30 4.17 -25.23
CA PHE A 284 -8.58 3.56 -24.11
C PHE A 284 -7.43 4.48 -23.68
N TYR A 285 -7.54 5.12 -22.52
CA TYR A 285 -6.50 6.06 -22.06
C TYR A 285 -6.32 6.17 -20.56
N GLY A 286 -5.13 6.56 -20.11
CA GLY A 286 -4.83 6.75 -18.69
C GLY A 286 -4.98 5.47 -17.86
N ASN A 287 -5.00 4.28 -18.49
CA ASN A 287 -5.11 3.01 -17.78
C ASN A 287 -3.72 2.49 -17.39
N THR A 288 -3.68 1.67 -16.34
CA THR A 288 -2.45 1.02 -15.88
C THR A 288 -2.64 -0.50 -15.86
N GLY A 289 -1.64 -1.25 -16.35
CA GLY A 289 -1.68 -2.69 -16.35
C GLY A 289 -0.37 -3.30 -15.89
N VAL A 290 -0.42 -4.18 -14.90
CA VAL A 290 0.75 -4.87 -14.36
C VAL A 290 0.54 -6.37 -14.31
N LYS A 291 1.57 -7.12 -14.65
CA LYS A 291 1.68 -8.52 -14.27
C LYS A 291 2.67 -8.65 -13.12
N LEU A 292 2.16 -9.04 -11.96
CA LEU A 292 2.96 -9.12 -10.74
C LEU A 292 3.99 -10.27 -10.84
N PRO A 293 5.18 -10.13 -10.23
CA PRO A 293 6.19 -11.18 -10.21
C PRO A 293 5.65 -12.51 -9.67
N GLY A 294 5.95 -13.61 -10.36
CA GLY A 294 5.46 -14.95 -10.01
C GLY A 294 4.10 -15.31 -10.65
N CYS A 295 3.45 -14.37 -11.34
CA CYS A 295 2.29 -14.70 -12.17
C CYS A 295 2.73 -15.49 -13.41
N ASN A 296 2.27 -16.73 -13.54
CA ASN A 296 2.57 -17.60 -14.69
C ASN A 296 1.50 -17.53 -15.80
N ASP A 297 0.53 -16.60 -15.70
CA ASP A 297 -0.53 -16.41 -16.69
C ASP A 297 -0.41 -15.11 -17.46
N GLY A 298 -0.76 -15.12 -18.75
CA GLY A 298 -0.63 -13.96 -19.62
C GLY A 298 -0.36 -14.36 -21.06
N TRP A 299 -1.24 -13.93 -21.96
CA TRP A 299 -1.12 -14.10 -23.40
C TRP A 299 -0.75 -12.79 -24.10
N THR A 300 -1.53 -11.73 -23.89
CA THR A 300 -1.32 -10.45 -24.57
C THR A 300 -1.94 -9.26 -23.84
N ILE A 301 -1.43 -8.04 -24.05
CA ILE A 301 -2.12 -6.82 -23.59
C ILE A 301 -3.39 -6.62 -24.42
N PHE A 302 -3.24 -6.58 -25.74
CA PHE A 302 -4.33 -6.38 -26.67
C PHE A 302 -4.57 -7.63 -27.52
N LYS A 303 -5.79 -8.14 -27.49
CA LYS A 303 -6.27 -9.30 -28.23
C LYS A 303 -7.17 -8.83 -29.37
N PHE A 304 -6.61 -8.80 -30.57
CA PHE A 304 -7.26 -8.38 -31.81
C PHE A 304 -7.41 -9.59 -32.73
N VAL A 305 -8.57 -10.25 -32.72
CA VAL A 305 -8.87 -11.37 -33.61
C VAL A 305 -10.21 -11.08 -34.27
N GLY A 306 -10.29 -11.10 -35.61
CA GLY A 306 -11.55 -10.94 -36.33
C GLY A 306 -11.67 -12.02 -37.38
N LYS A 307 -12.89 -12.47 -37.68
CA LYS A 307 -13.20 -13.29 -38.86
C LYS A 307 -14.10 -12.57 -39.85
N GLU A 308 -15.03 -11.75 -39.36
CA GLU A 308 -16.16 -11.23 -40.16
C GLU A 308 -16.43 -9.72 -39.99
N ARG A 309 -16.13 -9.12 -38.83
CA ARG A 309 -16.55 -7.74 -38.48
C ARG A 309 -15.41 -6.72 -38.52
N ARG A 310 -15.72 -5.45 -38.82
CA ARG A 310 -14.75 -4.36 -39.01
C ARG A 310 -15.09 -3.09 -38.23
N LEU A 311 -14.06 -2.43 -37.71
CA LEU A 311 -14.15 -1.06 -37.21
C LEU A 311 -14.51 -0.10 -38.36
N THR A 312 -15.58 0.67 -38.17
CA THR A 312 -16.05 1.72 -39.10
C THR A 312 -15.57 3.12 -38.70
N LYS A 313 -15.06 3.25 -37.47
CA LYS A 313 -14.54 4.46 -36.85
C LYS A 313 -13.33 4.10 -35.97
N PRO A 314 -12.46 5.08 -35.63
CA PRO A 314 -11.21 4.81 -34.94
C PRO A 314 -11.32 4.11 -33.57
N LEU A 315 -10.37 3.22 -33.30
CA LEU A 315 -10.01 2.78 -31.96
C LEU A 315 -8.76 3.55 -31.51
N TYR A 316 -8.88 4.36 -30.47
CA TYR A 316 -7.77 5.12 -29.90
C TYR A 316 -7.25 4.45 -28.63
N ILE A 317 -5.95 4.22 -28.57
CA ILE A 317 -5.23 3.62 -27.45
C ILE A 317 -4.04 4.52 -27.10
N PHE A 318 -4.14 5.32 -26.04
CA PHE A 318 -3.12 6.31 -25.74
C PHE A 318 -2.89 6.59 -24.27
N ASN A 319 -1.67 7.01 -23.93
CA ASN A 319 -1.32 7.39 -22.56
C ASN A 319 -1.71 6.31 -21.54
N ASN A 320 -1.40 5.05 -21.81
CA ASN A 320 -1.54 3.96 -20.86
C ASN A 320 -0.15 3.53 -20.38
N SER A 321 -0.03 2.94 -19.19
CA SER A 321 1.24 2.43 -18.66
C SER A 321 1.16 0.93 -18.40
N TRP A 322 2.13 0.18 -18.91
CA TRP A 322 2.12 -1.28 -18.87
C TRP A 322 3.45 -1.82 -18.37
N GLN A 323 3.39 -2.75 -17.42
CA GLN A 323 4.54 -3.57 -17.03
C GLN A 323 4.16 -5.06 -17.06
N VAL A 324 4.58 -5.76 -18.11
CA VAL A 324 4.11 -7.12 -18.41
C VAL A 324 5.25 -7.98 -18.98
N ASP A 325 5.04 -9.29 -19.09
CA ASP A 325 5.96 -10.23 -19.73
C ASP A 325 5.36 -10.89 -20.99
N SER A 326 4.24 -10.35 -21.48
CA SER A 326 3.41 -10.88 -22.58
C SER A 326 3.57 -10.06 -23.87
N ASP A 327 3.02 -10.58 -24.97
CA ASP A 327 2.94 -9.83 -26.23
C ASP A 327 2.11 -8.54 -26.04
N VAL A 328 2.44 -7.47 -26.78
CA VAL A 328 1.61 -6.26 -26.83
C VAL A 328 0.36 -6.55 -27.66
N LEU A 329 0.52 -7.19 -28.83
CA LEU A 329 -0.58 -7.66 -29.67
C LEU A 329 -0.55 -9.19 -29.80
N GLY A 330 -1.69 -9.84 -29.58
CA GLY A 330 -1.78 -11.31 -29.69
C GLY A 330 -1.51 -11.81 -31.11
N ARG A 331 -1.17 -13.09 -31.27
CA ARG A 331 -1.03 -13.73 -32.60
C ARG A 331 -2.31 -13.59 -33.42
N ILE A 332 -2.16 -13.00 -34.60
CA ILE A 332 -3.23 -12.80 -35.58
C ILE A 332 -3.07 -13.83 -36.68
N ASN A 333 -4.17 -14.40 -37.15
CA ASN A 333 -4.18 -15.12 -38.42
C ASN A 333 -4.35 -14.09 -39.56
N GLU A 334 -3.30 -13.88 -40.37
CA GLU A 334 -3.27 -12.89 -41.44
C GLU A 334 -4.40 -13.08 -42.47
N GLU A 335 -4.88 -14.32 -42.67
CA GLU A 335 -6.00 -14.63 -43.58
C GLU A 335 -7.33 -14.00 -43.15
N TYR A 336 -7.46 -13.65 -41.86
CA TYR A 336 -8.71 -13.14 -41.27
C TYR A 336 -8.56 -11.72 -40.69
N TRP A 337 -7.44 -11.03 -40.93
CA TRP A 337 -7.29 -9.65 -40.45
C TRP A 337 -8.15 -8.68 -41.26
N HIS A 338 -9.12 -8.05 -40.58
CA HIS A 338 -10.04 -7.08 -41.18
C HIS A 338 -10.18 -5.79 -40.35
N SER A 339 -9.31 -5.58 -39.35
CA SER A 339 -9.37 -4.40 -38.48
C SER A 339 -8.46 -3.28 -39.01
N ASP A 340 -9.08 -2.18 -39.42
CA ASP A 340 -8.42 -0.93 -39.84
C ASP A 340 -8.88 0.22 -38.91
N HIS A 341 -8.19 1.37 -38.88
CA HIS A 341 -8.45 2.53 -38.01
C HIS A 341 -8.07 2.37 -36.51
N ILE A 342 -7.00 1.65 -36.20
CA ILE A 342 -6.41 1.63 -34.86
C ILE A 342 -5.35 2.72 -34.77
N TYR A 343 -5.45 3.57 -33.74
CA TYR A 343 -4.54 4.67 -33.45
C TYR A 343 -3.93 4.44 -32.07
N HIS A 344 -2.64 4.16 -32.04
CA HIS A 344 -1.89 3.79 -30.84
C HIS A 344 -0.66 4.70 -30.69
N PHE A 345 -0.61 5.48 -29.60
CA PHE A 345 0.43 6.50 -29.34
C PHE A 345 0.58 6.79 -27.83
N ASN A 346 1.74 7.33 -27.40
CA ASN A 346 2.02 7.74 -26.01
C ASN A 346 1.83 6.68 -24.88
N ASN A 347 1.81 5.37 -25.12
CA ASN A 347 1.70 4.38 -24.04
C ASN A 347 3.06 3.89 -23.55
N ALA A 348 3.37 4.01 -22.26
CA ALA A 348 4.64 3.54 -21.72
C ALA A 348 4.64 2.00 -21.52
N TYR A 349 5.56 1.27 -22.15
CA TYR A 349 5.72 -0.18 -22.00
C TYR A 349 7.05 -0.56 -21.36
N HIS A 350 7.00 -1.27 -20.23
CA HIS A 350 8.13 -2.01 -19.68
C HIS A 350 7.85 -3.52 -19.84
N LEU A 351 8.59 -4.19 -20.71
CA LEU A 351 8.40 -5.61 -21.00
C LEU A 351 9.55 -6.42 -20.40
N SER A 352 9.25 -7.26 -19.41
CA SER A 352 10.29 -7.93 -18.61
C SER A 352 11.01 -9.08 -19.32
N ASN A 353 10.55 -9.49 -20.51
CA ASN A 353 11.24 -10.45 -21.38
C ASN A 353 11.69 -9.76 -22.68
N ALA A 354 13.00 -9.56 -22.83
CA ALA A 354 13.59 -8.75 -23.90
C ALA A 354 13.52 -9.39 -25.31
N ASP A 355 13.20 -10.69 -25.40
CA ASP A 355 13.35 -11.45 -26.66
C ASP A 355 12.10 -11.49 -27.55
N THR A 356 10.95 -10.96 -27.10
CA THR A 356 9.72 -11.06 -27.88
C THR A 356 8.71 -9.98 -27.56
N VAL A 357 8.51 -9.07 -28.52
CA VAL A 357 7.20 -8.47 -28.71
C VAL A 357 6.62 -9.01 -30.01
N GLY A 358 5.52 -9.72 -29.89
CA GLY A 358 4.63 -10.00 -31.00
C GLY A 358 3.85 -8.73 -31.38
N ILE A 359 4.21 -8.11 -32.49
CA ILE A 359 3.31 -7.26 -33.29
C ILE A 359 3.19 -7.98 -34.61
N TYR A 360 2.25 -8.93 -34.69
CA TYR A 360 2.26 -9.94 -35.74
C TYR A 360 1.78 -9.42 -37.10
N TYR A 361 0.80 -8.52 -37.14
CA TYR A 361 0.31 -7.91 -38.36
C TYR A 361 -0.50 -6.64 -38.04
N LEU A 362 -0.14 -5.49 -38.62
CA LEU A 362 -0.81 -4.22 -38.36
C LEU A 362 -1.93 -3.90 -39.37
N GLY A 363 -2.13 -4.64 -40.45
CA GLY A 363 -3.12 -4.27 -41.47
C GLY A 363 -2.80 -2.97 -42.23
N LYS A 364 -3.75 -2.46 -43.01
CA LYS A 364 -3.63 -1.18 -43.74
C LYS A 364 -4.37 -0.10 -42.95
N ASN A 365 -3.91 1.16 -43.00
CA ASN A 365 -4.58 2.29 -42.33
C ASN A 365 -4.63 2.23 -40.79
N ASN A 366 -3.72 1.49 -40.14
CA ASN A 366 -3.50 1.53 -38.70
C ASN A 366 -2.22 2.32 -38.39
N GLN A 367 -2.23 3.08 -37.29
CA GLN A 367 -1.11 3.88 -36.80
C GLN A 367 -0.66 3.30 -35.45
N PHE A 368 0.59 2.83 -35.40
CA PHE A 368 1.19 2.26 -34.20
C PHE A 368 2.62 2.80 -34.02
N GLU A 369 2.88 3.39 -32.86
CA GLU A 369 4.18 3.98 -32.49
C GLU A 369 4.88 3.16 -31.39
N ASN A 370 6.21 3.24 -31.31
CA ASN A 370 7.02 2.66 -30.22
C ASN A 370 7.16 3.69 -29.09
N ASP A 371 6.51 3.41 -27.98
CA ASP A 371 6.14 4.39 -26.98
C ASP A 371 6.92 4.21 -25.66
N CYS A 372 8.24 4.29 -25.79
CA CYS A 372 9.09 4.96 -24.79
C CYS A 372 9.97 6.07 -25.40
N ALA A 373 9.95 6.23 -26.72
CA ALA A 373 10.77 7.20 -27.47
C ALA A 373 10.05 7.86 -28.66
N ASN A 374 8.76 7.57 -28.86
CA ASN A 374 7.96 8.07 -30.00
C ASN A 374 8.61 7.82 -31.37
N ILE A 375 9.03 6.58 -31.60
CA ILE A 375 9.65 6.14 -32.86
C ILE A 375 8.72 5.10 -33.50
N PRO A 376 8.38 5.13 -34.79
CA PRO A 376 7.58 4.07 -35.40
C PRO A 376 8.22 2.68 -35.22
N PHE A 377 7.41 1.63 -35.08
CA PHE A 377 7.94 0.25 -35.10
C PHE A 377 8.63 -0.04 -36.45
N PRO A 378 9.82 -0.66 -36.49
CA PRO A 378 10.47 -0.99 -37.75
C PRO A 378 9.62 -1.95 -38.62
N ASP A 379 9.57 -1.73 -39.94
CA ASP A 379 8.77 -2.53 -40.90
C ASP A 379 8.99 -4.05 -40.81
N LYS A 380 10.19 -4.48 -40.39
CA LYS A 380 10.55 -5.90 -40.22
C LYS A 380 9.85 -6.54 -39.01
N VAL A 381 9.57 -5.78 -37.96
CA VAL A 381 8.85 -6.23 -36.75
C VAL A 381 7.43 -6.67 -37.09
N VAL A 382 6.79 -5.96 -38.03
CA VAL A 382 5.43 -6.21 -38.53
C VAL A 382 5.31 -7.52 -39.33
N ARG A 383 6.43 -8.14 -39.75
CA ARG A 383 6.42 -9.35 -40.61
C ARG A 383 7.14 -10.57 -40.05
N THR A 384 8.05 -10.42 -39.08
CA THR A 384 8.90 -11.53 -38.58
C THR A 384 8.57 -12.02 -37.17
N SER A 385 7.42 -11.60 -36.61
CA SER A 385 6.79 -12.15 -35.39
C SER A 385 7.54 -11.98 -34.06
N LYS A 386 8.82 -11.56 -34.03
CA LYS A 386 9.60 -11.30 -32.79
C LYS A 386 10.69 -10.26 -33.05
N CYS A 387 10.79 -9.25 -32.19
CA CYS A 387 11.89 -8.27 -32.18
C CYS A 387 12.16 -7.80 -30.73
N PRO A 388 13.41 -7.43 -30.37
CA PRO A 388 13.68 -6.68 -29.15
C PRO A 388 13.09 -5.27 -29.30
N SER A 389 11.83 -5.08 -28.92
CA SER A 389 11.07 -3.89 -29.30
C SER A 389 11.03 -2.77 -28.24
N ILE A 390 11.95 -2.75 -27.28
CA ILE A 390 12.08 -1.58 -26.39
C ILE A 390 13.27 -0.76 -26.85
N VAL A 391 12.99 0.41 -27.42
CA VAL A 391 14.02 1.41 -27.78
C VAL A 391 14.60 2.07 -26.53
N ALA A 392 13.80 2.25 -25.47
CA ALA A 392 14.21 2.83 -24.20
C ALA A 392 13.33 2.34 -23.03
N ASP A 393 13.89 2.16 -21.83
CA ASP A 393 13.12 1.83 -20.62
C ASP A 393 12.32 3.07 -20.17
N PRO A 394 11.01 2.97 -19.88
CA PRO A 394 10.23 4.11 -19.39
C PRO A 394 10.72 4.63 -18.03
N MET A 395 11.56 3.87 -17.32
CA MET A 395 12.09 4.24 -16.01
C MET A 395 10.99 4.52 -14.99
N PHE A 396 9.99 3.64 -14.95
CA PHE A 396 8.98 3.67 -13.88
C PHE A 396 9.63 3.62 -12.51
N MET A 397 9.04 4.32 -11.54
CA MET A 397 9.45 4.29 -10.14
C MET A 397 9.50 2.85 -9.65
N ASP A 398 8.42 2.09 -9.91
CA ASP A 398 8.29 0.68 -9.54
C ASP A 398 7.10 0.00 -10.27
N GLY A 399 7.16 -0.04 -11.60
CA GLY A 399 6.04 -0.55 -12.40
C GLY A 399 5.73 -2.04 -12.18
N ALA A 400 6.70 -2.85 -11.72
CA ALA A 400 6.53 -4.28 -11.44
C ALA A 400 5.44 -4.56 -10.39
N TYR A 401 5.10 -3.55 -9.59
CA TYR A 401 4.09 -3.62 -8.56
C TYR A 401 3.07 -2.48 -8.66
N GLY A 402 2.93 -1.90 -9.86
CA GLY A 402 1.86 -0.95 -10.18
C GLY A 402 2.16 0.54 -9.95
N ASN A 403 3.41 0.92 -9.60
CA ASN A 403 3.80 2.33 -9.51
C ASN A 403 4.44 2.80 -10.83
N PHE A 404 3.60 3.37 -11.68
CA PHE A 404 3.93 3.82 -13.04
C PHE A 404 4.36 5.29 -13.15
N LEU A 405 4.64 5.96 -12.02
CA LEU A 405 5.24 7.30 -12.06
C LEU A 405 6.63 7.24 -12.69
N LEU A 406 7.02 8.25 -13.46
CA LEU A 406 8.33 8.32 -14.11
C LEU A 406 9.41 8.83 -13.15
N ARG A 407 10.60 8.24 -13.20
CA ARG A 407 11.80 8.74 -12.51
C ARG A 407 12.35 9.99 -13.21
N ASP A 408 13.10 10.80 -12.47
CA ASP A 408 13.88 11.89 -13.07
C ASP A 408 14.85 11.35 -14.13
N GLY A 409 14.90 12.01 -15.29
CA GLY A 409 15.69 11.59 -16.44
C GLY A 409 15.06 10.50 -17.30
N SER A 410 13.81 10.12 -17.02
CA SER A 410 13.05 9.21 -17.90
C SER A 410 12.97 9.75 -19.33
N PRO A 411 13.13 8.90 -20.37
CA PRO A 411 12.93 9.29 -21.76
C PRO A 411 11.45 9.55 -22.11
N CYS A 412 10.52 9.14 -21.22
CA CYS A 412 9.09 9.35 -21.39
C CYS A 412 8.61 10.71 -20.87
N LYS A 413 9.45 11.43 -20.11
CA LYS A 413 9.08 12.72 -19.52
C LYS A 413 9.12 13.83 -20.57
N ASP A 414 8.07 14.65 -20.65
CA ASP A 414 7.90 15.72 -21.65
C ASP A 414 8.17 15.23 -23.10
N ALA A 415 7.76 14.01 -23.44
CA ALA A 415 8.13 13.34 -24.71
C ALA A 415 6.95 12.97 -25.62
N GLY A 416 5.72 13.09 -25.13
CA GLY A 416 4.50 12.70 -25.82
C GLY A 416 4.07 13.65 -26.93
N ILE A 417 3.18 13.16 -27.79
CA ILE A 417 2.51 13.94 -28.84
C ILE A 417 1.06 14.24 -28.49
N ILE A 418 0.50 15.26 -29.14
CA ILE A 418 -0.90 15.62 -28.99
C ILE A 418 -1.49 15.63 -30.40
N PRO A 419 -2.31 14.62 -30.75
CA PRO A 419 -2.99 14.61 -32.03
C PRO A 419 -3.95 15.81 -32.16
N ASP A 420 -4.03 16.41 -33.35
CA ASP A 420 -4.88 17.59 -33.61
C ASP A 420 -6.38 17.32 -33.35
N ASP A 421 -6.82 16.06 -33.45
CA ASP A 421 -8.20 15.62 -33.29
C ASP A 421 -8.57 15.17 -31.87
N ILE A 422 -7.61 15.17 -30.93
CA ILE A 422 -7.83 14.74 -29.54
C ILE A 422 -7.37 15.81 -28.55
N SER A 423 -8.33 16.36 -27.81
CA SER A 423 -8.01 17.27 -26.71
C SER A 423 -7.47 16.50 -25.50
N ILE A 424 -6.18 16.68 -25.20
CA ILE A 424 -5.50 16.13 -24.02
C ILE A 424 -5.01 17.28 -23.14
N TYR A 425 -5.29 17.18 -21.83
CA TYR A 425 -4.78 18.15 -20.85
C TYR A 425 -3.49 17.62 -20.22
N TYR A 426 -2.47 18.47 -20.16
CA TYR A 426 -1.16 18.17 -19.60
C TYR A 426 -0.55 19.42 -18.96
N THR A 427 0.49 19.23 -18.15
CA THR A 427 1.38 20.26 -17.62
C THR A 427 2.80 20.07 -18.16
N GLY A 428 3.64 21.10 -18.05
CA GLY A 428 5.01 21.04 -18.59
C GLY A 428 5.13 21.54 -20.04
N ASP A 429 6.24 21.19 -20.68
CA ASP A 429 6.56 21.62 -22.06
C ASP A 429 5.85 20.72 -23.08
N LYS A 430 5.70 19.43 -22.76
CA LYS A 430 4.95 18.43 -23.53
C LYS A 430 4.31 17.42 -22.58
N LEU A 431 3.32 16.69 -23.08
CA LEU A 431 2.68 15.60 -22.35
C LEU A 431 3.70 14.48 -22.04
N ASP A 432 3.67 13.92 -20.83
CA ASP A 432 4.41 12.70 -20.50
C ASP A 432 3.86 11.48 -21.25
N ILE A 433 4.74 10.59 -21.71
CA ILE A 433 4.35 9.26 -22.25
C ILE A 433 3.98 8.35 -21.07
N GLY A 434 2.80 7.74 -21.14
CA GLY A 434 2.24 6.88 -20.09
C GLY A 434 0.94 7.42 -19.49
N ALA A 435 0.46 6.74 -18.45
CA ALA A 435 -0.82 7.02 -17.78
C ALA A 435 -0.80 8.27 -16.90
N TYR A 436 0.37 8.77 -16.56
CA TYR A 436 0.56 9.91 -15.66
C TYR A 436 1.34 11.01 -16.35
N ASP A 437 0.91 12.24 -16.12
CA ASP A 437 1.54 13.49 -16.53
C ASP A 437 1.78 14.34 -15.28
N ASP A 438 3.05 14.59 -14.95
CA ASP A 438 3.48 15.22 -13.69
C ASP A 438 2.79 14.62 -12.44
N GLY A 439 2.63 13.30 -12.46
CA GLY A 439 2.03 12.52 -11.37
C GLY A 439 0.50 12.56 -11.28
N LYS A 440 -0.19 13.20 -12.23
CA LYS A 440 -1.66 13.15 -12.35
C LYS A 440 -2.05 12.24 -13.50
N LEU A 441 -3.17 11.52 -13.36
CA LEU A 441 -3.68 10.69 -14.45
C LEU A 441 -4.02 11.55 -15.68
N VAL A 442 -3.62 11.09 -16.86
CA VAL A 442 -3.89 11.77 -18.11
C VAL A 442 -5.40 11.80 -18.38
N GLU A 443 -5.90 12.98 -18.73
CA GLU A 443 -7.30 13.22 -19.05
C GLU A 443 -7.50 13.23 -20.58
N GLY A 444 -8.43 12.40 -21.06
CA GLY A 444 -8.78 12.30 -22.48
C GLY A 444 -9.96 13.18 -22.90
N PRO A 445 -10.53 12.92 -24.09
CA PRO A 445 -11.64 13.69 -24.63
C PRO A 445 -12.88 13.56 -23.76
N VAL A 446 -13.65 14.64 -23.66
CA VAL A 446 -14.90 14.68 -22.91
C VAL A 446 -15.94 13.79 -23.58
N PHE A 447 -16.53 12.87 -22.81
CA PHE A 447 -17.60 11.99 -23.30
C PHE A 447 -18.78 12.81 -23.84
N ARG A 448 -19.28 12.44 -25.02
CA ARG A 448 -20.49 13.01 -25.62
C ARG A 448 -21.47 11.91 -25.92
N TYR A 449 -22.75 12.11 -25.61
CA TYR A 449 -23.77 11.17 -26.03
C TYR A 449 -23.89 11.17 -27.55
N VAL A 450 -23.89 9.98 -28.15
CA VAL A 450 -24.15 9.81 -29.58
C VAL A 450 -25.46 9.06 -29.75
N ASN A 451 -26.33 9.56 -30.62
CA ASN A 451 -27.61 8.92 -30.90
C ASN A 451 -27.38 7.47 -31.43
N PRO A 452 -27.93 6.45 -30.75
CA PRO A 452 -27.74 5.06 -31.13
C PRO A 452 -28.63 4.60 -32.31
N GLY A 453 -29.64 5.36 -32.74
CA GLY A 453 -30.49 5.04 -33.90
C GLY A 453 -32.00 5.19 -33.64
N ILE A 454 -32.83 4.86 -34.64
CA ILE A 454 -34.30 5.12 -34.66
C ILE A 454 -35.08 4.11 -33.78
N GLU A 455 -34.51 2.96 -33.45
CA GLU A 455 -35.21 1.88 -32.72
C GLU A 455 -35.17 2.01 -31.18
N ILE A 456 -34.45 2.99 -30.62
CA ILE A 456 -34.39 3.24 -29.17
C ILE A 456 -35.30 4.43 -28.84
N PRO A 457 -36.44 4.21 -28.16
CA PRO A 457 -37.49 5.21 -28.05
C PRO A 457 -37.13 6.43 -27.17
N ASP A 458 -36.22 6.28 -26.20
CA ASP A 458 -35.85 7.34 -25.25
C ASP A 458 -34.38 7.77 -25.42
N ARG A 459 -34.14 9.08 -25.63
CA ARG A 459 -32.79 9.68 -25.69
C ARG A 459 -32.19 9.83 -24.28
N GLU A 460 -30.86 9.93 -24.19
CA GLU A 460 -30.19 10.27 -22.93
C GLU A 460 -30.69 11.61 -22.39
N LYS A 461 -31.10 11.61 -21.12
CA LYS A 461 -31.27 12.82 -20.31
C LYS A 461 -29.88 13.40 -20.01
N PRO A 462 -29.61 14.70 -20.28
CA PRO A 462 -28.25 15.22 -20.16
C PRO A 462 -27.72 15.08 -18.74
N ARG A 463 -26.53 14.52 -18.59
CA ARG A 463 -25.86 14.36 -17.29
C ARG A 463 -24.49 15.02 -17.30
N ILE A 464 -23.95 15.25 -16.10
CA ILE A 464 -22.61 15.82 -15.94
C ILE A 464 -21.58 14.70 -16.13
N VAL A 465 -20.82 14.75 -17.23
CA VAL A 465 -19.83 13.72 -17.60
C VAL A 465 -18.43 14.03 -17.08
N LYS A 466 -18.12 15.30 -16.83
CA LYS A 466 -16.82 15.75 -16.29
C LYS A 466 -17.01 17.03 -15.48
N HIS A 467 -16.17 17.25 -14.49
CA HIS A 467 -16.16 18.48 -13.69
C HIS A 467 -14.74 18.93 -13.35
N LYS A 468 -14.58 20.22 -13.05
CA LYS A 468 -13.31 20.79 -12.55
C LYS A 468 -13.59 22.00 -11.66
N VAL A 469 -12.92 22.06 -10.51
CA VAL A 469 -12.93 23.25 -9.62
C VAL A 469 -11.62 23.99 -9.78
N GLU A 470 -11.69 25.29 -10.06
CA GLU A 470 -10.51 26.17 -10.20
C GLU A 470 -10.82 27.52 -9.53
N ASN A 471 -10.12 27.84 -8.43
CA ASN A 471 -10.33 29.06 -7.65
C ASN A 471 -11.80 29.21 -7.20
N ASN A 472 -12.50 30.23 -7.72
CA ASN A 472 -13.92 30.49 -7.48
C ASN A 472 -14.84 29.97 -8.60
N THR A 473 -14.35 29.10 -9.51
CA THR A 473 -15.11 28.59 -10.65
C THR A 473 -15.32 27.09 -10.61
N LEU A 474 -16.52 26.65 -11.00
CA LEU A 474 -16.88 25.25 -11.22
C LEU A 474 -17.21 25.05 -12.70
N LYS A 475 -16.45 24.20 -13.38
CA LYS A 475 -16.67 23.81 -14.78
C LYS A 475 -17.41 22.46 -14.80
N LEU A 476 -18.51 22.38 -15.53
CA LEU A 476 -19.35 21.19 -15.69
C LEU A 476 -19.54 20.90 -17.17
N TRP A 477 -19.08 19.74 -17.63
CA TRP A 477 -19.36 19.27 -18.99
C TRP A 477 -20.54 18.33 -18.99
N PHE A 478 -21.46 18.54 -19.92
CA PHE A 478 -22.67 17.74 -20.09
C PHE A 478 -22.56 16.76 -21.27
N SER A 479 -23.26 15.63 -21.17
CA SER A 479 -23.33 14.63 -22.25
C SER A 479 -24.03 15.15 -23.51
N CYS A 480 -24.88 16.16 -23.39
CA CYS A 480 -25.58 16.85 -24.48
C CYS A 480 -25.55 18.37 -24.28
N PRO A 481 -25.72 19.18 -25.35
CA PRO A 481 -25.88 20.63 -25.24
C PRO A 481 -27.09 21.03 -24.38
N LEU A 482 -26.92 22.10 -23.60
CA LEU A 482 -27.97 22.70 -22.77
C LEU A 482 -28.61 23.89 -23.46
N ASN A 483 -29.88 24.15 -23.17
CA ASN A 483 -30.55 25.39 -23.57
C ASN A 483 -30.19 26.50 -22.59
N GLU A 484 -29.42 27.49 -23.05
CA GLU A 484 -28.95 28.62 -22.26
C GLU A 484 -30.08 29.36 -21.53
N GLN A 485 -31.26 29.49 -22.14
CA GLN A 485 -32.41 30.21 -21.58
C GLN A 485 -32.99 29.55 -20.32
N THR A 486 -32.64 28.29 -20.07
CA THR A 486 -33.11 27.52 -18.92
C THR A 486 -32.10 27.47 -17.77
N ILE A 487 -30.93 28.08 -17.95
CA ILE A 487 -29.84 28.06 -16.97
C ILE A 487 -29.98 29.25 -16.01
N ASN A 488 -29.89 28.96 -14.71
CA ASN A 488 -29.74 29.96 -13.67
C ASN A 488 -28.62 29.52 -12.73
N ALA A 489 -27.57 30.35 -12.59
CA ALA A 489 -26.41 30.06 -11.75
C ALA A 489 -26.80 29.78 -10.28
N GLY A 490 -27.80 30.51 -9.76
CA GLY A 490 -28.27 30.36 -8.38
C GLY A 490 -28.96 29.02 -8.09
N ASN A 491 -29.31 28.25 -9.12
CA ASN A 491 -29.86 26.91 -8.94
C ASN A 491 -28.80 25.86 -8.59
N PHE A 492 -27.52 26.17 -8.81
CA PHE A 492 -26.41 25.27 -8.50
C PHE A 492 -25.80 25.66 -7.15
N MET A 493 -25.44 24.66 -6.35
CA MET A 493 -24.71 24.86 -5.11
C MET A 493 -23.63 23.80 -4.95
N LEU A 494 -22.41 24.22 -4.62
CA LEU A 494 -21.28 23.34 -4.31
C LEU A 494 -20.97 23.45 -2.82
N ASN A 495 -21.18 22.40 -2.02
CA ASN A 495 -21.05 22.46 -0.55
C ASN A 495 -21.82 23.66 0.05
N ASP A 496 -23.06 23.84 -0.40
CA ASP A 496 -23.94 24.96 -0.05
C ASP A 496 -23.47 26.35 -0.52
N ILE A 497 -22.39 26.44 -1.31
CA ILE A 497 -21.94 27.69 -1.95
C ILE A 497 -22.71 27.89 -3.25
N THR A 498 -23.50 28.97 -3.32
CA THR A 498 -24.27 29.37 -4.51
C THR A 498 -23.39 30.07 -5.55
N PHE A 499 -23.78 29.97 -6.82
CA PHE A 499 -23.11 30.68 -7.92
C PHE A 499 -23.92 31.91 -8.36
N GLN A 500 -23.20 32.98 -8.73
CA GLN A 500 -23.82 34.27 -9.09
C GLN A 500 -23.85 34.50 -10.61
N ARG A 501 -22.92 33.87 -11.35
CA ARG A 501 -22.76 34.05 -12.79
C ARG A 501 -22.51 32.71 -13.45
N PHE A 502 -22.88 32.60 -14.72
CA PHE A 502 -22.53 31.46 -15.55
C PHE A 502 -22.07 31.91 -16.95
N CYS A 503 -21.38 31.01 -17.64
CA CYS A 503 -21.07 31.10 -19.06
C CYS A 503 -21.27 29.71 -19.67
N LEU A 504 -22.02 29.61 -20.77
CA LEU A 504 -22.22 28.38 -21.51
C LEU A 504 -21.40 28.41 -22.80
N GLN A 505 -20.61 27.37 -23.03
CA GLN A 505 -19.98 27.09 -24.32
C GLN A 505 -20.72 25.92 -24.95
N GLU A 506 -21.66 26.22 -25.84
CA GLU A 506 -22.61 25.23 -26.38
C GLU A 506 -21.93 24.10 -27.16
N GLU A 507 -21.00 24.44 -28.06
CA GLU A 507 -20.28 23.47 -28.90
C GLU A 507 -19.48 22.46 -28.06
N SER A 508 -18.95 22.90 -26.92
CA SER A 508 -18.21 22.06 -25.97
C SER A 508 -19.07 21.58 -24.81
N CYS A 509 -20.39 21.74 -24.88
CA CYS A 509 -21.38 21.47 -23.82
C CYS A 509 -20.84 21.74 -22.40
N LEU A 510 -20.15 22.87 -22.24
CA LEU A 510 -19.45 23.24 -21.02
C LEU A 510 -20.18 24.41 -20.36
N LEU A 511 -20.64 24.19 -19.14
CA LEU A 511 -21.16 25.22 -18.26
C LEU A 511 -20.09 25.62 -17.24
N ILE A 512 -19.74 26.90 -17.22
CA ILE A 512 -18.82 27.48 -16.22
C ILE A 512 -19.66 28.29 -15.24
N LEU A 513 -19.58 27.97 -13.96
CA LEU A 513 -20.26 28.65 -12.86
C LEU A 513 -19.23 29.42 -12.01
N THR A 514 -19.55 30.65 -11.63
CA THR A 514 -18.64 31.52 -10.83
C THR A 514 -19.28 31.91 -9.50
N ALA A 515 -18.56 31.61 -8.41
CA ALA A 515 -18.92 32.00 -7.04
C ALA A 515 -18.23 33.33 -6.64
N ASP A 516 -18.73 33.96 -5.58
CA ASP A 516 -18.17 35.18 -4.99
C ASP A 516 -16.96 34.93 -4.07
N LYS A 517 -16.73 33.66 -3.71
CA LYS A 517 -15.63 33.18 -2.86
C LYS A 517 -14.95 31.96 -3.47
N GLU A 518 -13.78 31.64 -2.94
CA GLU A 518 -13.04 30.45 -3.31
C GLU A 518 -13.84 29.18 -3.00
N LEU A 519 -13.80 28.22 -3.92
CA LEU A 519 -14.51 26.96 -3.81
C LEU A 519 -13.62 25.90 -3.15
N PRO A 520 -14.19 25.00 -2.33
CA PRO A 520 -13.47 23.82 -1.89
C PRO A 520 -13.14 22.94 -3.11
N TRP A 521 -11.94 22.39 -3.14
CA TRP A 521 -11.50 21.46 -4.19
C TRP A 521 -11.62 19.98 -3.77
N ASN A 522 -11.83 19.70 -2.47
CA ASN A 522 -12.02 18.36 -1.91
C ASN A 522 -13.35 18.24 -1.17
N ASN A 523 -13.82 16.99 -1.03
CA ASN A 523 -15.07 16.66 -0.34
C ASN A 523 -16.25 17.49 -0.86
N ILE A 524 -16.30 17.68 -2.19
CA ILE A 524 -17.33 18.47 -2.85
C ILE A 524 -18.57 17.64 -3.15
N TYR A 525 -19.74 18.25 -3.06
CA TYR A 525 -20.98 17.74 -3.63
C TYR A 525 -21.75 18.86 -4.30
N LEU A 526 -22.41 18.54 -5.40
CA LEU A 526 -23.25 19.44 -6.16
C LEU A 526 -24.73 19.17 -5.88
N SER A 527 -25.48 20.19 -5.48
CA SER A 527 -26.94 20.17 -5.50
C SER A 527 -27.47 21.12 -6.57
N VAL A 528 -28.56 20.72 -7.22
CA VAL A 528 -29.24 21.51 -8.25
C VAL A 528 -30.71 21.65 -7.89
N ILE A 529 -31.14 22.87 -7.55
CA ILE A 529 -32.50 23.17 -7.07
C ILE A 529 -33.52 23.02 -8.21
N ALA A 530 -33.28 23.71 -9.33
CA ALA A 530 -34.07 23.59 -10.54
C ALA A 530 -33.13 23.28 -11.72
N LYS A 531 -33.41 22.15 -12.37
CA LYS A 531 -32.53 21.57 -13.39
C LYS A 531 -32.74 22.28 -14.73
N PRO A 532 -31.66 22.70 -15.43
CA PRO A 532 -31.79 23.23 -16.77
C PRO A 532 -32.20 22.13 -17.74
N LYS A 533 -32.62 22.53 -18.95
CA LYS A 533 -33.05 21.63 -20.02
C LYS A 533 -31.98 21.50 -21.10
N SER A 534 -32.02 20.38 -21.80
CA SER A 534 -31.31 20.19 -23.06
C SER A 534 -31.90 21.08 -24.16
N MET A 535 -31.19 21.18 -25.29
CA MET A 535 -31.74 21.80 -26.51
C MET A 535 -33.01 21.11 -27.03
N ASP A 536 -33.20 19.83 -26.71
CA ASP A 536 -34.38 19.03 -27.06
C ASP A 536 -35.50 19.10 -25.99
N GLY A 537 -35.29 19.84 -24.89
CA GLY A 537 -36.29 20.06 -23.84
C GLY A 537 -36.27 19.06 -22.66
N GLU A 538 -35.35 18.09 -22.66
CA GLU A 538 -35.17 17.11 -21.58
C GLU A 538 -34.51 17.75 -20.35
N ASP A 539 -35.04 17.48 -19.15
CA ASP A 539 -34.42 17.94 -17.91
C ASP A 539 -33.09 17.22 -17.66
N VAL A 540 -32.07 17.97 -17.22
CA VAL A 540 -30.81 17.39 -16.73
C VAL A 540 -31.07 16.32 -15.67
N THR A 541 -30.27 15.26 -15.70
CA THR A 541 -30.25 14.23 -14.66
C THR A 541 -28.96 14.30 -13.86
N LEU A 542 -29.08 14.05 -12.55
CA LEU A 542 -27.94 13.91 -11.64
C LEU A 542 -27.42 12.46 -11.58
N TRP A 543 -28.21 11.51 -12.09
CA TRP A 543 -27.82 10.11 -12.26
C TRP A 543 -26.48 9.97 -12.99
N ALA A 544 -25.58 9.14 -12.42
CA ALA A 544 -24.24 8.86 -12.94
C ALA A 544 -23.40 10.12 -13.27
N SER A 545 -23.63 11.22 -12.54
CA SER A 545 -22.80 12.42 -12.66
C SER A 545 -21.35 12.15 -12.21
N SER A 546 -20.37 12.75 -12.89
CA SER A 546 -18.95 12.64 -12.52
C SER A 546 -18.60 13.36 -11.22
N ILE A 547 -19.40 14.36 -10.86
CA ILE A 547 -19.34 15.05 -9.57
C ILE A 547 -20.30 14.38 -8.59
N PRO A 548 -19.90 14.17 -7.31
CA PRO A 548 -20.82 13.67 -6.30
C PRO A 548 -22.03 14.61 -6.16
N THR A 549 -23.23 14.05 -6.11
CA THR A 549 -24.49 14.80 -5.97
C THR A 549 -25.13 14.63 -4.60
N LYS A 550 -24.43 13.92 -3.71
CA LYS A 550 -24.76 13.73 -2.32
C LYS A 550 -23.52 14.01 -1.48
N PRO A 551 -23.67 14.50 -0.24
CA PRO A 551 -22.56 14.65 0.68
C PRO A 551 -21.81 13.31 0.84
N VAL A 552 -20.49 13.35 0.71
CA VAL A 552 -19.64 12.21 1.06
C VAL A 552 -19.81 11.95 2.56
N SER A 553 -20.07 10.70 2.95
CA SER A 553 -20.20 10.36 4.37
C SER A 553 -18.87 10.58 5.09
N GLU A 554 -18.92 10.90 6.39
CA GLU A 554 -17.69 11.06 7.18
C GLU A 554 -16.79 9.83 7.13
N ALA A 555 -17.36 8.62 7.10
CA ALA A 555 -16.62 7.38 6.91
C ALA A 555 -15.80 7.39 5.62
N GLN A 556 -16.38 7.81 4.50
CA GLN A 556 -15.68 7.84 3.21
C GLN A 556 -14.61 8.95 3.16
N LYS A 557 -14.86 10.11 3.80
CA LYS A 557 -13.84 11.16 3.93
C LYS A 557 -12.62 10.67 4.72
N VAL A 558 -12.87 9.99 5.84
CA VAL A 558 -11.82 9.35 6.65
C VAL A 558 -11.04 8.34 5.83
N LEU A 559 -11.73 7.47 5.10
CA LEU A 559 -11.09 6.45 4.29
C LEU A 559 -10.21 7.07 3.19
N ALA A 560 -10.71 8.07 2.46
CA ALA A 560 -9.97 8.77 1.41
C ALA A 560 -8.70 9.44 1.95
N LEU A 561 -8.79 10.12 3.10
CA LEU A 561 -7.62 10.75 3.73
C LEU A 561 -6.59 9.71 4.21
N THR A 562 -7.07 8.59 4.75
CA THR A 562 -6.21 7.50 5.22
C THR A 562 -5.47 6.83 4.05
N LYS A 563 -6.18 6.58 2.94
CA LYS A 563 -5.61 6.07 1.68
C LYS A 563 -4.50 6.98 1.18
N LYS A 564 -4.72 8.29 1.18
CA LYS A 564 -3.73 9.28 0.75
C LYS A 564 -2.40 9.18 1.53
N ALA A 565 -2.46 9.00 2.85
CA ALA A 565 -1.28 8.80 3.68
C ALA A 565 -0.55 7.47 3.38
N ALA A 566 -1.30 6.41 3.08
CA ALA A 566 -0.76 5.12 2.68
C ALA A 566 -0.12 5.18 1.27
N ASP A 567 -0.80 5.81 0.32
CA ASP A 567 -0.35 5.93 -1.07
C ASP A 567 0.97 6.70 -1.15
N TYR A 568 1.17 7.73 -0.31
CA TYR A 568 2.46 8.41 -0.18
C TYR A 568 3.60 7.44 0.19
N LEU A 569 3.38 6.53 1.14
CA LEU A 569 4.38 5.54 1.53
C LEU A 569 4.69 4.55 0.41
N ILE A 570 3.65 4.08 -0.30
CA ILE A 570 3.80 3.16 -1.43
C ILE A 570 4.63 3.81 -2.53
N GLN A 571 4.30 5.05 -2.88
CA GLN A 571 5.02 5.81 -3.92
C GLN A 571 6.49 6.08 -3.56
N ASN A 572 6.81 6.17 -2.27
CA ASN A 572 8.12 6.58 -1.77
C ASN A 572 8.97 5.46 -1.14
N THR A 573 8.52 4.21 -1.21
CA THR A 573 9.29 3.06 -0.74
C THR A 573 9.87 2.31 -1.93
N LEU A 574 11.20 2.34 -2.06
CA LEU A 574 11.93 1.62 -3.08
C LEU A 574 12.37 0.27 -2.53
N PHE A 575 12.07 -0.81 -3.25
CA PHE A 575 12.49 -2.17 -2.93
C PHE A 575 13.67 -2.54 -3.83
N ASP A 576 14.78 -1.85 -3.60
CA ASP A 576 15.99 -1.93 -4.40
C ASP A 576 17.21 -1.69 -3.49
N PHE A 577 18.39 -2.05 -3.97
CA PHE A 577 19.64 -1.84 -3.26
C PHE A 577 20.55 -0.87 -4.01
N GLU A 578 21.41 -0.21 -3.25
CA GLU A 578 22.53 0.56 -3.79
C GLU A 578 23.85 0.07 -3.18
N THR A 579 24.86 0.00 -4.04
CA THR A 579 26.21 -0.42 -3.66
C THR A 579 26.85 0.65 -2.79
N LYS A 580 27.27 0.27 -1.58
CA LYS A 580 28.03 1.14 -0.66
C LYS A 580 29.30 0.45 -0.21
N VAL A 581 30.38 1.22 -0.09
CA VAL A 581 31.55 0.78 0.67
C VAL A 581 31.13 0.63 2.13
N VAL A 582 31.44 -0.52 2.73
CA VAL A 582 31.22 -0.77 4.15
C VAL A 582 32.02 0.27 4.93
N THR A 583 31.32 1.25 5.45
CA THR A 583 31.82 2.05 6.57
C THR A 583 31.34 1.31 7.80
N PHE A 584 32.21 0.50 8.40
CA PHE A 584 31.91 -0.01 9.74
C PHE A 584 31.53 1.21 10.61
N ASN A 585 30.52 1.06 11.46
CA ASN A 585 30.23 2.03 12.53
C ASN A 585 31.57 2.55 13.05
N ALA A 586 31.74 3.87 13.19
CA ALA A 586 33.03 4.57 13.31
C ALA A 586 34.03 4.01 14.35
N ASN A 587 33.64 3.03 15.17
CA ASN A 587 34.40 2.46 16.26
C ASN A 587 34.62 0.93 16.19
N ILE A 588 34.04 0.15 15.26
CA ILE A 588 34.49 -1.24 15.01
C ILE A 588 35.39 -1.24 13.79
N SER A 589 36.56 -1.84 13.90
CA SER A 589 37.48 -1.98 12.78
C SER A 589 37.91 -3.41 12.57
N ARG A 590 38.06 -3.82 11.29
CA ARG A 590 38.39 -5.19 10.90
C ARG A 590 39.58 -5.24 9.96
N LEU A 591 40.59 -5.99 10.37
CA LEU A 591 41.77 -6.34 9.60
C LEU A 591 41.64 -7.77 9.06
N ARG A 592 41.82 -7.93 7.75
CA ARG A 592 41.85 -9.22 7.08
C ARG A 592 43.11 -9.34 6.25
N ILE A 593 43.95 -10.33 6.58
CA ILE A 593 45.14 -10.68 5.81
C ILE A 593 44.94 -12.12 5.33
N ASN A 594 44.68 -12.30 4.04
CA ASN A 594 44.34 -13.60 3.49
C ASN A 594 45.57 -14.47 3.21
N GLU A 595 45.34 -15.75 2.87
CA GLU A 595 46.41 -16.68 2.48
C GLU A 595 47.19 -16.24 1.23
N GLN A 596 46.62 -15.41 0.36
CA GLN A 596 47.35 -14.90 -0.82
C GLN A 596 48.49 -13.96 -0.41
N VAL A 597 48.31 -13.22 0.69
CA VAL A 597 49.38 -12.44 1.32
C VAL A 597 50.29 -13.36 2.14
N LEU A 598 49.73 -14.22 3.00
CA LEU A 598 50.49 -15.09 3.90
C LEU A 598 50.28 -16.58 3.58
N ASN A 599 51.06 -17.13 2.65
CA ASN A 599 50.94 -18.54 2.21
C ASN A 599 52.00 -19.48 2.80
N ARG A 600 53.02 -18.94 3.47
CA ARG A 600 54.13 -19.74 4.04
C ARG A 600 54.34 -19.42 5.51
N LEU A 601 54.70 -20.43 6.29
CA LEU A 601 55.05 -20.31 7.71
C LEU A 601 56.14 -19.24 7.96
N SER A 602 57.09 -19.10 7.03
CA SER A 602 58.20 -18.13 7.10
C SER A 602 57.79 -16.67 6.93
N GLN A 603 56.53 -16.39 6.62
CA GLN A 603 56.07 -15.06 6.26
C GLN A 603 55.44 -14.31 7.43
N ILE A 604 55.75 -13.02 7.54
CA ILE A 604 55.20 -12.08 8.52
C ILE A 604 54.59 -10.89 7.79
N ALA A 605 53.39 -10.47 8.18
CA ALA A 605 52.78 -9.24 7.69
C ALA A 605 52.27 -8.40 8.85
N TYR A 606 52.11 -7.10 8.59
CA TYR A 606 51.63 -6.14 9.56
C TYR A 606 50.37 -5.46 9.06
N GLY A 607 49.39 -5.29 9.94
CA GLY A 607 48.27 -4.38 9.79
C GLY A 607 48.47 -3.14 10.65
N LEU A 608 48.16 -1.96 10.13
CA LEU A 608 48.26 -0.69 10.84
C LEU A 608 46.97 0.14 10.71
N ILE A 609 46.50 0.66 11.85
CA ILE A 609 45.41 1.64 11.94
C ILE A 609 45.71 2.69 13.02
N ARG A 610 44.92 3.77 13.06
CA ARG A 610 45.01 4.81 14.09
C ARG A 610 43.76 4.88 14.96
N LEU A 611 43.98 5.12 16.25
CA LEU A 611 42.97 5.46 17.24
C LEU A 611 43.13 6.95 17.59
N ASN A 612 42.17 7.79 17.24
CA ASN A 612 42.23 9.23 17.45
C ASN A 612 41.31 9.64 18.59
N THR A 613 41.82 10.41 19.55
CA THR A 613 41.04 10.93 20.68
C THR A 613 41.31 12.42 20.87
N LYS A 614 40.28 13.19 21.28
CA LYS A 614 40.40 14.65 21.52
C LYS A 614 41.18 14.99 22.79
N GLU A 615 41.27 14.04 23.71
CA GLU A 615 41.93 14.15 25.01
C GLU A 615 42.65 12.84 25.37
N ALA A 616 43.66 12.94 26.24
CA ALA A 616 44.33 11.74 26.75
C ALA A 616 43.41 11.02 27.73
N LYS A 617 43.27 9.69 27.61
CA LYS A 617 42.36 8.90 28.45
C LYS A 617 42.71 7.41 28.48
N GLU A 618 42.32 6.75 29.57
CA GLU A 618 42.25 5.29 29.67
C GLU A 618 40.97 4.79 28.99
N THR A 619 41.07 3.70 28.22
CA THR A 619 39.92 3.02 27.60
C THR A 619 40.18 1.51 27.57
N LYS A 620 39.15 0.71 27.25
CA LYS A 620 39.31 -0.71 26.96
C LYS A 620 39.34 -0.93 25.45
N LEU A 621 40.33 -1.68 24.97
CA LEU A 621 40.34 -2.19 23.61
C LEU A 621 39.81 -3.63 23.65
N GLY A 622 38.58 -3.83 23.17
CA GLY A 622 38.01 -5.16 22.94
C GLY A 622 38.43 -5.68 21.56
N PHE A 623 38.88 -6.93 21.47
CA PHE A 623 39.27 -7.52 20.20
C PHE A 623 39.12 -9.03 20.16
N SER A 624 38.91 -9.54 18.95
CA SER A 624 38.80 -10.97 18.66
C SER A 624 39.57 -11.28 17.39
N PHE A 625 40.15 -12.48 17.30
CA PHE A 625 40.96 -12.85 16.15
C PHE A 625 41.00 -14.34 15.90
N ARG A 626 41.20 -14.73 14.63
CA ARG A 626 41.65 -16.06 14.20
C ARG A 626 43.01 -15.90 13.54
N GLY A 627 44.02 -16.49 14.15
CA GLY A 627 45.41 -16.40 13.73
C GLY A 627 46.36 -16.31 14.91
N ASN A 628 47.63 -16.02 14.64
CA ASN A 628 48.61 -15.68 15.66
C ASN A 628 48.95 -14.18 15.57
N ILE A 629 48.83 -13.45 16.68
CA ILE A 629 49.02 -12.00 16.70
C ILE A 629 50.03 -11.52 17.76
N LYS A 630 50.69 -10.40 17.45
CA LYS A 630 51.24 -9.47 18.44
C LYS A 630 50.66 -8.08 18.18
N LEU A 631 50.11 -7.46 19.22
CA LEU A 631 49.52 -6.11 19.17
C LEU A 631 50.45 -5.10 19.81
N TYR A 632 50.73 -4.02 19.10
CA TYR A 632 51.54 -2.91 19.60
C TYR A 632 50.73 -1.62 19.55
N LEU A 633 50.77 -0.85 20.64
CA LEU A 633 50.20 0.48 20.74
C LEU A 633 51.32 1.49 20.95
N ASN A 634 51.47 2.44 20.03
CA ASN A 634 52.53 3.44 20.06
C ASN A 634 53.95 2.82 20.23
N GLY A 635 54.18 1.66 19.61
CA GLY A 635 55.44 0.90 19.68
C GLY A 635 55.57 -0.05 20.87
N ASN A 636 54.66 -0.01 21.85
CA ASN A 636 54.70 -0.90 23.02
C ASN A 636 53.85 -2.15 22.78
N LEU A 637 54.40 -3.33 23.03
CA LEU A 637 53.64 -4.59 22.98
C LEU A 637 52.57 -4.60 24.08
N ILE A 638 51.30 -4.69 23.70
CA ILE A 638 50.16 -4.73 24.63
C ILE A 638 49.49 -6.11 24.70
N TYR A 639 49.71 -6.97 23.70
CA TYR A 639 49.15 -8.33 23.68
C TYR A 639 49.92 -9.24 22.73
N ALA A 640 50.00 -10.54 23.05
CA ALA A 640 50.50 -11.60 22.16
C ALA A 640 49.71 -12.88 22.41
N GLY A 641 49.31 -13.58 21.35
CA GLY A 641 48.56 -14.84 21.50
C GLY A 641 48.11 -15.45 20.18
N GLU A 642 47.55 -16.66 20.26
CA GLU A 642 47.03 -17.43 19.14
C GLU A 642 45.58 -17.85 19.39
N SER A 643 44.76 -17.89 18.35
CA SER A 643 43.35 -18.29 18.41
C SER A 643 42.90 -18.92 17.10
N ASP A 644 42.08 -19.97 17.17
CA ASP A 644 41.47 -20.64 16.02
C ASP A 644 40.12 -20.03 15.61
N LYS A 645 39.57 -19.10 16.39
CA LYS A 645 38.25 -18.50 16.15
C LYS A 645 38.22 -17.00 16.41
N GLU A 646 37.71 -16.25 15.42
CA GLU A 646 37.29 -14.87 15.58
C GLU A 646 35.87 -14.86 16.17
N GLN A 647 35.75 -14.78 17.51
CA GLN A 647 34.46 -14.75 18.20
C GLN A 647 34.17 -13.37 18.78
N PHE A 648 33.16 -12.69 18.26
CA PHE A 648 32.55 -11.54 18.90
C PHE A 648 31.04 -11.55 18.70
N GLU A 649 30.30 -10.99 19.65
CA GLU A 649 28.84 -10.98 19.67
C GLU A 649 28.34 -9.58 19.98
N GLU A 650 27.43 -9.04 19.18
CA GLU A 650 26.56 -7.95 19.60
C GLU A 650 25.40 -8.59 20.36
N TYR A 651 25.33 -8.42 21.69
CA TYR A 651 24.28 -9.05 22.50
C TYR A 651 23.12 -8.10 22.83
N THR A 652 23.32 -6.80 22.62
CA THR A 652 22.29 -5.75 22.63
C THR A 652 22.79 -4.54 21.83
N TYR A 653 21.94 -3.53 21.63
CA TYR A 653 22.24 -2.38 20.78
C TYR A 653 23.59 -1.75 21.13
N ASN A 654 24.51 -1.84 20.16
CA ASN A 654 25.85 -1.26 20.23
C ASN A 654 26.71 -1.73 21.43
N ARG A 655 26.38 -2.87 22.06
CA ARG A 655 27.20 -3.51 23.10
C ARG A 655 27.71 -4.84 22.63
N PHE A 656 29.01 -5.05 22.82
CA PHE A 656 29.74 -6.16 22.22
C PHE A 656 30.47 -6.96 23.28
N ARG A 657 30.57 -8.26 23.05
CA ARG A 657 31.51 -9.15 23.75
C ARG A 657 32.59 -9.56 22.78
N PHE A 658 33.83 -9.37 23.19
CA PHE A 658 35.02 -9.84 22.48
C PHE A 658 35.65 -10.98 23.26
N SER A 659 36.46 -11.81 22.58
CA SER A 659 37.18 -12.89 23.27
C SER A 659 38.32 -12.36 24.14
N HIS A 660 38.79 -11.14 23.88
CA HIS A 660 39.86 -10.48 24.64
C HIS A 660 39.54 -9.01 24.86
N GLU A 661 39.95 -8.49 26.01
CA GLU A 661 39.92 -7.06 26.36
C GLU A 661 41.26 -6.68 26.99
N VAL A 662 41.82 -5.54 26.59
CA VAL A 662 43.02 -4.97 27.21
C VAL A 662 42.80 -3.51 27.55
N LYS A 663 43.23 -3.09 28.74
CA LYS A 663 43.24 -1.67 29.11
C LYS A 663 44.37 -0.96 28.39
N VAL A 664 44.07 0.18 27.78
CA VAL A 664 45.05 0.98 27.05
C VAL A 664 44.95 2.46 27.42
N ASN A 665 46.11 3.13 27.44
CA ASN A 665 46.22 4.56 27.64
C ASN A 665 46.45 5.24 26.29
N LEU A 666 45.52 6.09 25.88
CA LEU A 666 45.61 6.86 24.63
C LEU A 666 46.09 8.28 24.94
N HIS A 667 47.04 8.77 24.16
CA HIS A 667 47.45 10.18 24.19
C HIS A 667 46.47 11.04 23.36
N ARG A 668 46.39 12.33 23.66
CA ARG A 668 45.64 13.29 22.84
C ARG A 668 46.16 13.27 21.39
N GLY A 669 45.24 13.14 20.43
CA GLY A 669 45.57 13.03 19.01
C GLY A 669 45.64 11.58 18.53
N GLU A 670 46.60 11.30 17.64
CA GLU A 670 46.77 10.02 16.96
C GLU A 670 47.52 9.00 17.83
N ASN A 671 46.96 7.79 17.96
CA ASN A 671 47.62 6.64 18.56
C ASN A 671 47.70 5.51 17.54
N GLN A 672 48.85 4.84 17.48
CA GLN A 672 49.20 3.90 16.42
C GLN A 672 48.96 2.46 16.90
N LEU A 673 47.99 1.76 16.31
CA LEU A 673 47.72 0.35 16.60
C LEU A 673 48.28 -0.52 15.47
N LEU A 674 49.29 -1.33 15.79
CA LEU A 674 49.97 -2.23 14.87
C LEU A 674 49.67 -3.69 15.25
N VAL A 675 49.25 -4.49 14.26
CA VAL A 675 48.96 -5.92 14.39
C VAL A 675 49.99 -6.68 13.57
N LYS A 676 50.80 -7.53 14.21
CA LYS A 676 51.73 -8.44 13.54
C LYS A 676 51.11 -9.83 13.46
N THR A 677 51.27 -10.53 12.35
CA THR A 677 50.81 -11.92 12.17
C THR A 677 51.75 -12.73 11.28
N SER A 678 51.66 -14.05 11.33
CA SER A 678 52.43 -14.98 10.49
C SER A 678 51.55 -15.85 9.58
N GLY A 679 52.15 -16.47 8.57
CA GLY A 679 51.44 -17.38 7.65
C GLY A 679 51.15 -18.77 8.19
N GLY A 680 51.58 -19.10 9.43
CA GLY A 680 51.28 -20.40 10.04
C GLY A 680 49.80 -20.66 10.29
N SER A 681 49.00 -19.61 10.40
CA SER A 681 47.58 -19.69 10.70
C SER A 681 46.66 -19.48 9.48
N LYS A 682 47.19 -19.62 8.26
CA LYS A 682 46.39 -19.44 7.03
C LYS A 682 45.77 -18.04 6.92
N GLY A 683 46.55 -17.03 7.29
CA GLY A 683 46.13 -15.63 7.35
C GLY A 683 45.66 -15.17 8.73
N LEU A 684 45.00 -14.00 8.75
CA LEU A 684 44.48 -13.33 9.94
C LEU A 684 43.08 -12.78 9.67
N GLU A 685 42.16 -13.08 10.59
CA GLU A 685 40.93 -12.31 10.79
C GLU A 685 41.07 -11.62 12.15
N PHE A 686 41.00 -10.29 12.20
CA PHE A 686 41.12 -9.51 13.44
C PHE A 686 40.06 -8.41 13.46
N VAL A 687 39.33 -8.31 14.56
CA VAL A 687 38.36 -7.24 14.80
C VAL A 687 38.67 -6.57 16.13
N CYS A 688 38.56 -5.24 16.17
CA CYS A 688 38.75 -4.49 17.40
C CYS A 688 37.78 -3.31 17.52
N CYS A 689 37.57 -2.89 18.77
CA CYS A 689 36.77 -1.74 19.11
C CYS A 689 37.23 -1.09 20.42
N ALA A 690 37.12 0.23 20.51
CA ALA A 690 37.25 0.93 21.78
C ALA A 690 35.93 0.89 22.57
N LEU A 691 36.03 0.48 23.83
CA LEU A 691 34.89 0.23 24.72
C LEU A 691 34.98 1.10 25.96
N ARG A 692 33.82 1.62 26.36
CA ARG A 692 33.58 2.24 27.65
C ARG A 692 33.53 1.17 28.75
N PRO A 693 33.64 1.54 30.04
CA PRO A 693 33.54 0.59 31.15
C PRO A 693 32.25 -0.25 31.18
N ASP A 694 31.15 0.26 30.60
CA ASP A 694 29.84 -0.36 30.49
C ASP A 694 29.64 -1.20 29.21
N GLN A 695 30.71 -1.53 28.50
CA GLN A 695 30.73 -2.33 27.26
C GLN A 695 30.04 -1.66 26.05
N LEU A 696 29.62 -0.40 26.17
CA LEU A 696 29.24 0.40 25.00
C LEU A 696 30.47 0.85 24.22
N PHE A 697 30.28 1.11 22.94
CA PHE A 697 31.30 1.78 22.15
C PHE A 697 31.71 3.13 22.73
N ASP A 698 33.00 3.40 22.71
CA ASP A 698 33.55 4.69 23.05
C ASP A 698 33.59 5.60 21.81
N ASP A 699 32.47 6.28 21.55
CA ASP A 699 32.28 7.23 20.45
C ASP A 699 33.19 8.46 20.46
N SER A 700 33.97 8.66 21.51
CA SER A 700 35.00 9.71 21.56
C SER A 700 36.36 9.23 21.03
N ILE A 701 36.49 7.96 20.63
CA ILE A 701 37.66 7.41 19.94
C ILE A 701 37.31 7.08 18.50
N GLU A 702 37.89 7.83 17.58
CA GLU A 702 37.74 7.58 16.15
C GLU A 702 38.80 6.58 15.67
N ILE A 703 38.37 5.44 15.15
CA ILE A 703 39.26 4.46 14.52
C ILE A 703 39.30 4.74 13.02
N ARG A 704 40.47 5.12 12.49
CA ARG A 704 40.64 5.37 11.04
C ARG A 704 42.09 5.27 10.61
N ASN A 705 42.33 5.20 9.30
CA ASN A 705 43.61 5.60 8.74
C ASN A 705 43.54 7.09 8.35
N ASN A 706 44.67 7.80 8.36
CA ASN A 706 44.73 9.24 8.09
C ASN A 706 45.13 9.55 6.63
N ILE A 707 44.79 8.67 5.67
CA ILE A 707 44.99 8.92 4.23
C ILE A 707 43.83 9.76 3.70
N ALA A 708 44.15 10.86 3.02
CA ALA A 708 43.16 11.72 2.37
C ALA A 708 42.31 10.91 1.37
N ASN A 709 40.99 11.13 1.38
CA ASN A 709 40.01 10.42 0.54
C ASN A 709 39.92 8.89 0.80
N SER A 710 40.51 8.37 1.88
CA SER A 710 40.27 6.99 2.30
C SER A 710 38.95 6.84 3.05
N HIS A 711 38.31 5.68 2.94
CA HIS A 711 37.14 5.36 3.75
C HIS A 711 37.53 5.15 5.22
N ILE A 712 36.66 5.53 6.15
CA ILE A 712 36.80 5.27 7.59
C ILE A 712 37.06 3.77 7.81
N ASN A 713 37.96 3.43 8.72
CA ASN A 713 38.32 2.05 9.11
C ASN A 713 39.12 1.17 8.13
N ASN A 714 39.64 1.69 7.00
CA ASN A 714 40.53 0.87 6.14
C ASN A 714 41.91 0.67 6.77
N TRP A 715 42.36 -0.58 6.92
CA TRP A 715 43.69 -0.91 7.44
C TRP A 715 44.77 -0.74 6.38
N LEU A 716 45.99 -0.39 6.81
CA LEU A 716 47.19 -0.51 5.99
C LEU A 716 47.85 -1.86 6.25
N VAL A 717 48.16 -2.61 5.21
CA VAL A 717 48.74 -3.95 5.29
C VAL A 717 50.08 -3.95 4.55
N THR A 718 51.13 -4.52 5.14
CA THR A 718 52.41 -4.68 4.43
C THR A 718 52.38 -5.89 3.52
N GLU A 719 53.21 -5.87 2.48
CA GLU A 719 53.67 -7.12 1.87
C GLU A 719 54.41 -8.00 2.90
N PRO A 720 54.53 -9.31 2.67
CA PRO A 720 55.14 -10.21 3.64
C PRO A 720 56.66 -10.01 3.76
N PHE A 721 57.13 -9.93 4.99
CA PHE A 721 58.53 -10.12 5.36
C PHE A 721 58.82 -11.62 5.45
N GLU A 722 59.99 -12.05 4.99
CA GLU A 722 60.42 -13.46 5.07
C GLU A 722 61.43 -13.66 6.20
N THR A 723 61.29 -14.72 6.99
CA THR A 723 62.27 -15.11 8.01
C THR A 723 62.59 -16.59 7.95
N THR A 724 63.84 -16.94 8.25
CA THR A 724 64.30 -18.32 8.40
C THR A 724 64.16 -18.83 9.84
N SER A 725 63.64 -18.00 10.76
CA SER A 725 63.43 -18.38 12.16
C SER A 725 62.42 -19.52 12.28
N ALA A 726 62.70 -20.48 13.16
CA ALA A 726 61.75 -21.51 13.56
C ALA A 726 60.57 -20.95 14.37
N THR A 727 60.69 -19.73 14.92
CA THR A 727 59.62 -18.98 15.58
C THR A 727 59.39 -17.63 14.88
N PRO A 728 58.71 -17.61 13.72
CA PRO A 728 58.56 -16.40 12.90
C PRO A 728 57.96 -15.19 13.63
N MET A 729 57.04 -15.42 14.58
CA MET A 729 56.40 -14.36 15.36
C MET A 729 57.38 -13.60 16.29
N ASP A 730 58.53 -14.18 16.62
CA ASP A 730 59.56 -13.56 17.46
C ASP A 730 60.61 -12.78 16.67
N SER A 731 60.66 -12.96 15.35
CA SER A 731 61.54 -12.18 14.48
C SER A 731 61.13 -10.70 14.45
N VAL A 732 62.02 -9.78 14.82
CA VAL A 732 61.72 -8.35 14.86
C VAL A 732 61.98 -7.70 13.50
N PHE A 733 60.99 -6.95 12.97
CA PHE A 733 61.15 -6.19 11.73
C PHE A 733 60.92 -4.68 11.92
N GLY A 734 61.23 -3.91 10.87
CA GLY A 734 61.16 -2.45 10.86
C GLY A 734 59.85 -1.85 11.43
N PRO A 735 58.65 -2.35 11.05
CA PRO A 735 57.39 -1.82 11.58
C PRO A 735 57.26 -1.83 13.10
N GLU A 736 57.89 -2.78 13.81
CA GLU A 736 57.84 -2.88 15.27
C GLU A 736 58.72 -1.82 15.95
N GLN A 737 59.76 -1.35 15.28
CA GLN A 737 60.71 -0.37 15.82
C GLN A 737 60.26 1.05 15.51
N MET A 738 59.91 1.31 14.25
CA MET A 738 59.52 2.63 13.77
C MET A 738 58.69 2.49 12.50
N ILE A 739 57.48 3.03 12.52
CA ILE A 739 56.61 3.04 11.36
C ILE A 739 57.14 4.03 10.31
N ARG A 740 57.51 3.50 9.13
CA ARG A 740 58.02 4.24 7.96
C ARG A 740 57.10 4.06 6.76
N ARG A 741 57.28 4.90 5.73
CA ARG A 741 56.53 4.81 4.46
C ARG A 741 56.84 3.53 3.68
N TYR A 742 58.08 3.06 3.74
CA TYR A 742 58.55 1.82 3.14
C TYR A 742 59.70 1.25 3.97
N TYR A 743 60.02 -0.01 3.73
CA TYR A 743 61.15 -0.73 4.34
C TYR A 743 61.95 -1.42 3.25
N VAL A 744 63.27 -1.50 3.42
CA VAL A 744 64.13 -2.31 2.55
C VAL A 744 64.52 -3.56 3.34
N TYR A 745 64.15 -4.72 2.83
CA TYR A 745 64.39 -6.01 3.49
C TYR A 745 64.77 -7.06 2.43
N ASN A 746 65.90 -7.76 2.63
CA ASN A 746 66.46 -8.72 1.66
C ASN A 746 66.53 -8.19 0.22
N GLY A 747 66.95 -6.93 0.04
CA GLY A 747 67.04 -6.28 -1.27
C GLY A 747 65.70 -5.94 -1.93
N ARG A 748 64.57 -6.21 -1.27
CA ARG A 748 63.22 -5.84 -1.73
C ARG A 748 62.70 -4.64 -0.96
N MET A 749 61.95 -3.80 -1.65
CA MET A 749 61.20 -2.70 -1.03
C MET A 749 59.82 -3.21 -0.63
N ILE A 750 59.52 -3.16 0.66
CA ILE A 750 58.21 -3.50 1.23
C ILE A 750 57.48 -2.21 1.56
N THR A 751 56.29 -2.03 1.00
CA THR A 751 55.43 -0.87 1.22
C THR A 751 54.13 -1.24 1.93
N TRP A 752 53.42 -0.23 2.44
CA TRP A 752 52.05 -0.36 2.91
C TRP A 752 51.08 -0.33 1.72
N GLN A 753 50.13 -1.24 1.72
CA GLN A 753 49.01 -1.30 0.80
C GLN A 753 47.71 -1.10 1.58
N MET A 754 46.71 -0.45 0.97
CA MET A 754 45.41 -0.33 1.60
C MET A 754 44.66 -1.65 1.50
N GLN A 755 44.09 -2.13 2.61
CA GLN A 755 43.15 -3.25 2.56
C GLN A 755 42.00 -2.91 1.62
N GLN A 756 41.62 -3.85 0.76
CA GLN A 756 40.48 -3.66 -0.14
C GLN A 756 39.20 -3.45 0.69
N PRO A 757 38.42 -2.38 0.42
CA PRO A 757 37.19 -2.14 1.14
C PRO A 757 36.16 -3.24 0.81
N LEU A 758 35.40 -3.65 1.81
CA LEU A 758 34.26 -4.52 1.59
C LEU A 758 33.10 -3.70 1.01
N ILE A 759 32.36 -4.29 0.08
CA ILE A 759 31.17 -3.68 -0.51
C ILE A 759 29.93 -4.32 0.13
N GLN A 760 28.96 -3.49 0.53
CA GLN A 760 27.63 -3.91 0.98
C GLN A 760 26.55 -3.42 0.04
N GLN A 761 25.42 -4.12 0.08
CA GLN A 761 24.17 -3.67 -0.51
C GLN A 761 23.37 -2.97 0.58
N ALA A 762 23.14 -1.67 0.42
CA ALA A 762 22.30 -0.88 1.32
C ALA A 762 20.93 -0.66 0.68
N LEU A 763 19.88 -0.57 1.49
CA LEU A 763 18.55 -0.25 0.98
C LEU A 763 18.55 1.12 0.30
N LYS A 764 18.02 1.16 -0.92
CA LYS A 764 17.88 2.40 -1.68
C LYS A 764 16.76 3.24 -1.09
N VAL A 765 16.99 4.53 -0.97
CA VAL A 765 16.02 5.47 -0.40
C VAL A 765 15.46 6.36 -1.51
N SER A 766 14.15 6.56 -1.52
CA SER A 766 13.52 7.45 -2.50
C SER A 766 14.13 8.86 -2.43
N PRO A 767 14.50 9.47 -3.57
CA PRO A 767 14.92 10.87 -3.60
C PRO A 767 13.77 11.82 -3.20
N PHE A 768 12.51 11.39 -3.34
CA PHE A 768 11.31 12.19 -3.09
C PHE A 768 10.81 12.17 -1.64
N THR A 769 11.39 11.33 -0.77
CA THR A 769 11.11 11.41 0.68
C THR A 769 12.15 12.26 1.40
N ASN A 770 11.70 13.12 2.31
CA ASN A 770 12.60 13.84 3.23
C ASN A 770 13.17 12.94 4.32
N ASN A 771 12.56 11.76 4.56
CA ASN A 771 13.07 10.78 5.51
C ASN A 771 14.16 9.92 4.86
N LYS A 772 15.40 10.43 4.86
CA LYS A 772 16.56 9.76 4.25
C LYS A 772 17.11 8.57 5.04
N LYS A 773 16.43 8.10 6.10
CA LYS A 773 16.91 6.98 6.94
C LYS A 773 16.67 5.60 6.32
N GLY A 774 15.93 5.51 5.21
CA GLY A 774 15.70 4.25 4.49
C GLY A 774 14.89 3.22 5.26
N PHE A 775 14.14 3.65 6.28
CA PHE A 775 13.42 2.71 7.13
C PHE A 775 12.37 1.95 6.34
N ASN A 776 11.57 2.57 5.47
CA ASN A 776 10.33 1.98 4.96
C ASN A 776 10.43 0.60 4.27
N ALA A 777 11.62 0.17 3.85
CA ALA A 777 11.87 -1.16 3.28
C ALA A 777 12.66 -2.12 4.19
N ASP A 778 13.15 -1.69 5.35
CA ASP A 778 14.04 -2.47 6.24
C ASP A 778 13.28 -3.43 7.18
N TRP A 779 13.97 -4.45 7.69
CA TRP A 779 13.46 -5.33 8.74
C TRP A 779 13.54 -4.64 10.10
N HIS A 780 12.44 -4.04 10.56
CA HIS A 780 12.40 -3.27 11.81
C HIS A 780 10.97 -3.03 12.29
N TYR A 781 10.72 -3.05 13.62
CA TYR A 781 9.39 -2.88 14.22
C TYR A 781 8.61 -1.64 13.71
N ALA A 782 9.33 -0.54 13.43
CA ALA A 782 8.72 0.67 12.91
C ALA A 782 7.99 0.41 11.58
N ASN A 783 8.61 -0.29 10.66
CA ASN A 783 7.98 -0.58 9.37
C ASN A 783 6.87 -1.60 9.55
N SER A 784 7.09 -2.58 10.43
CA SER A 784 6.14 -3.64 10.68
C SER A 784 4.80 -3.13 11.22
N ASN A 785 4.79 -2.12 12.08
CA ASN A 785 3.53 -1.48 12.49
C ASN A 785 2.87 -0.72 11.31
N THR A 786 3.66 -0.16 10.40
CA THR A 786 3.16 0.52 9.20
C THR A 786 2.51 -0.49 8.25
N LEU A 787 3.16 -1.64 8.04
CA LEU A 787 2.61 -2.76 7.26
C LEU A 787 1.34 -3.32 7.92
N LEU A 788 1.28 -3.44 9.25
CA LEU A 788 0.03 -3.78 9.94
C LEU A 788 -1.07 -2.74 9.68
N GLY A 789 -0.73 -1.45 9.69
CA GLY A 789 -1.65 -0.37 9.30
C GLY A 789 -2.15 -0.50 7.86
N MET A 790 -1.30 -0.92 6.92
CA MET A 790 -1.68 -1.24 5.54
C MET A 790 -2.65 -2.41 5.46
N LEU A 791 -2.44 -3.48 6.24
CA LEU A 791 -3.36 -4.63 6.30
C LEU A 791 -4.72 -4.25 6.91
N ASN A 792 -4.73 -3.40 7.94
CA ASN A 792 -5.97 -2.86 8.51
C ASN A 792 -6.72 -2.02 7.46
N LEU A 793 -6.00 -1.14 6.75
CA LEU A 793 -6.58 -0.32 5.68
C LEU A 793 -7.08 -1.19 4.52
N TYR A 794 -6.36 -2.25 4.14
CA TYR A 794 -6.84 -3.24 3.17
C TYR A 794 -8.18 -3.84 3.62
N THR A 795 -8.28 -4.27 4.89
CA THR A 795 -9.52 -4.84 5.44
C THR A 795 -10.70 -3.85 5.41
N ALA A 796 -10.45 -2.56 5.65
CA ALA A 796 -11.48 -1.53 5.66
C ALA A 796 -11.87 -1.03 4.26
N SER A 797 -10.87 -0.82 3.40
CA SER A 797 -11.04 -0.24 2.07
C SER A 797 -11.26 -1.25 0.96
N ASN A 798 -10.86 -2.49 1.20
CA ASN A 798 -10.77 -3.57 0.23
C ASN A 798 -9.86 -3.26 -0.98
N ALA A 799 -8.95 -2.30 -0.85
CA ALA A 799 -8.01 -1.94 -1.91
C ALA A 799 -6.74 -2.79 -1.80
N TYR A 800 -6.59 -3.78 -2.68
CA TYR A 800 -5.49 -4.74 -2.63
C TYR A 800 -4.10 -4.12 -2.80
N THR A 801 -3.97 -2.91 -3.35
CA THR A 801 -2.70 -2.16 -3.40
C THR A 801 -1.98 -2.15 -2.05
N TYR A 802 -2.73 -2.08 -0.94
CA TYR A 802 -2.15 -2.12 0.40
C TYR A 802 -1.65 -3.51 0.80
N GLN A 803 -2.38 -4.59 0.47
CA GLN A 803 -1.92 -5.97 0.66
C GLN A 803 -0.70 -6.27 -0.22
N ALA A 804 -0.78 -5.91 -1.51
CA ALA A 804 0.30 -6.09 -2.49
C ALA A 804 1.59 -5.41 -2.05
N PHE A 805 1.51 -4.23 -1.41
CA PHE A 805 2.68 -3.57 -0.83
C PHE A 805 3.33 -4.40 0.30
N VAL A 806 2.54 -5.03 1.16
CA VAL A 806 3.06 -5.92 2.21
C VAL A 806 3.63 -7.21 1.62
N ASP A 807 2.97 -7.79 0.63
CA ASP A 807 3.45 -8.98 -0.08
C ASP A 807 4.78 -8.69 -0.78
N LYS A 808 4.88 -7.51 -1.40
CA LYS A 808 6.11 -7.02 -2.01
C LYS A 808 7.23 -6.90 -0.99
N PHE A 809 6.97 -6.33 0.18
CA PHE A 809 7.96 -6.25 1.26
C PHE A 809 8.47 -7.63 1.66
N ASN A 810 7.56 -8.58 1.90
CA ASN A 810 7.94 -9.94 2.28
C ASN A 810 8.73 -10.63 1.18
N LYS A 811 8.29 -10.52 -0.08
CA LYS A 811 9.00 -11.07 -1.23
C LYS A 811 10.41 -10.47 -1.34
N HIS A 812 10.55 -9.16 -1.20
CA HIS A 812 11.84 -8.50 -1.27
C HIS A 812 12.79 -8.94 -0.13
N VAL A 813 12.26 -9.21 1.07
CA VAL A 813 13.05 -9.82 2.15
C VAL A 813 13.46 -11.27 1.82
N PHE A 814 12.53 -12.09 1.31
CA PHE A 814 12.79 -13.52 1.04
C PHE A 814 13.74 -13.75 -0.12
N ASP A 815 13.56 -13.04 -1.24
CA ASP A 815 14.41 -13.16 -2.43
C ASP A 815 15.89 -12.89 -2.10
N HIS A 816 16.16 -12.06 -1.09
CA HIS A 816 17.51 -11.67 -0.68
C HIS A 816 17.94 -12.28 0.66
N TYR A 817 17.12 -13.13 1.28
CA TYR A 817 17.36 -13.67 2.62
C TYR A 817 18.72 -14.35 2.72
N HIS A 818 19.05 -15.26 1.80
CA HIS A 818 20.31 -16.00 1.82
C HIS A 818 21.53 -15.10 1.58
N PHE A 819 21.42 -14.14 0.68
CA PHE A 819 22.51 -13.19 0.41
C PHE A 819 22.84 -12.37 1.66
N PHE A 820 21.85 -11.79 2.33
CA PHE A 820 22.09 -11.01 3.54
C PHE A 820 22.45 -11.88 4.74
N LYS A 821 22.00 -13.14 4.79
CA LYS A 821 22.43 -14.13 5.79
C LYS A 821 23.94 -14.39 5.67
N GLU A 822 24.44 -14.66 4.46
CA GLU A 822 25.86 -14.82 4.18
C GLU A 822 26.66 -13.52 4.43
N GLN A 823 26.10 -12.38 4.04
CA GLN A 823 26.74 -11.08 4.27
C GLN A 823 26.91 -10.79 5.77
N TYR A 824 25.90 -11.11 6.59
CA TYR A 824 25.94 -10.91 8.04
C TYR A 824 26.81 -11.94 8.76
N PHE A 825 26.59 -13.25 8.55
CA PHE A 825 27.29 -14.29 9.31
C PHE A 825 28.69 -14.60 8.78
N SER A 826 28.83 -14.77 7.46
CA SER A 826 30.10 -15.17 6.84
C SER A 826 31.00 -13.96 6.58
N SER A 827 30.44 -12.88 6.04
CA SER A 827 31.21 -11.66 5.72
C SER A 827 31.27 -10.64 6.86
N ARG A 828 30.52 -10.84 7.97
CA ARG A 828 30.45 -9.97 9.16
C ARG A 828 30.13 -8.50 8.86
N VAL A 829 29.24 -8.25 7.90
CA VAL A 829 28.69 -6.91 7.66
C VAL A 829 27.57 -6.65 8.66
N MET A 830 27.93 -6.12 9.83
CA MET A 830 27.02 -6.00 10.98
C MET A 830 25.90 -4.95 10.83
N ARG A 831 25.97 -4.10 9.79
CA ARG A 831 25.01 -3.00 9.52
C ARG A 831 24.62 -2.93 8.04
N GLY A 832 24.64 -4.08 7.34
CA GLY A 832 24.15 -4.21 5.97
C GLY A 832 22.62 -4.18 5.88
N GLY A 833 22.06 -4.32 4.68
CA GLY A 833 20.61 -4.47 4.51
C GLY A 833 20.07 -5.64 5.35
N TYR A 834 18.89 -5.45 5.96
CA TYR A 834 18.20 -6.46 6.78
C TYR A 834 19.00 -7.05 7.95
N PHE A 835 20.12 -6.44 8.36
CA PHE A 835 20.98 -7.02 9.39
C PHE A 835 20.23 -7.38 10.68
N ARG A 836 19.15 -6.65 11.01
CA ARG A 836 18.31 -6.88 12.19
C ARG A 836 17.60 -8.24 12.17
N LEU A 837 17.25 -8.73 10.98
CA LEU A 837 16.70 -10.06 10.79
C LEU A 837 17.67 -11.15 11.29
N PHE A 838 18.98 -10.90 11.23
CA PHE A 838 20.02 -11.86 11.64
C PHE A 838 20.60 -11.56 13.01
N ARG A 839 20.69 -10.27 13.38
CA ARG A 839 21.08 -9.82 14.72
C ARG A 839 20.13 -10.40 15.76
N ALA A 840 18.82 -10.20 15.59
CA ALA A 840 17.76 -10.81 16.39
C ALA A 840 18.04 -10.81 17.91
N THR A 841 18.54 -9.71 18.47
CA THR A 841 18.94 -9.64 19.90
C THR A 841 17.88 -9.03 20.80
N MET A 842 16.94 -8.29 20.22
CA MET A 842 15.92 -7.51 20.95
C MET A 842 14.52 -7.79 20.39
N LEU A 843 13.49 -7.50 21.19
CA LEU A 843 12.09 -7.62 20.74
C LEU A 843 11.78 -6.74 19.51
N ASP A 844 12.44 -5.57 19.42
CA ASP A 844 12.41 -4.67 18.27
C ASP A 844 12.87 -5.31 16.94
N ASP A 845 13.82 -6.25 17.00
CA ASP A 845 14.36 -7.00 15.84
C ASP A 845 13.53 -8.24 15.52
N THR A 846 12.71 -8.68 16.47
CA THR A 846 12.07 -10.00 16.46
C THR A 846 10.56 -9.84 16.44
N GLY A 847 9.86 -9.95 17.58
CA GLY A 847 8.40 -9.92 17.62
C GLY A 847 7.79 -8.66 17.00
N GLY A 848 8.37 -7.49 17.29
CA GLY A 848 7.90 -6.23 16.72
C GLY A 848 8.09 -6.18 15.20
N ALA A 849 9.18 -6.74 14.69
CA ALA A 849 9.50 -6.76 13.27
C ALA A 849 8.73 -7.84 12.48
N ALA A 850 8.46 -9.00 13.08
CA ALA A 850 7.84 -10.14 12.42
C ALA A 850 6.29 -10.12 12.45
N LEU A 851 5.68 -9.15 13.14
CA LEU A 851 4.22 -9.06 13.31
C LEU A 851 3.41 -9.14 12.00
N PRO A 852 3.67 -8.35 10.93
CA PRO A 852 2.90 -8.42 9.68
C PRO A 852 3.08 -9.77 8.97
N LEU A 853 4.25 -10.40 9.11
CA LEU A 853 4.50 -11.73 8.59
C LEU A 853 3.60 -12.77 9.27
N ALA A 854 3.46 -12.69 10.59
CA ALA A 854 2.56 -13.55 11.35
C ALA A 854 1.08 -13.32 10.98
N GLU A 855 0.68 -12.06 10.73
CA GLU A 855 -0.69 -11.70 10.31
C GLU A 855 -1.03 -12.27 8.92
N ILE A 856 -0.11 -12.21 7.96
CA ILE A 856 -0.34 -12.75 6.61
C ILE A 856 -0.52 -14.27 6.63
N VAL A 857 0.31 -14.99 7.39
CA VAL A 857 0.25 -16.46 7.47
C VAL A 857 -1.05 -16.97 8.12
N LEU A 858 -1.79 -16.12 8.85
CA LEU A 858 -3.12 -16.47 9.34
C LEU A 858 -4.19 -16.52 8.24
N ASN A 859 -3.95 -15.84 7.12
CA ASN A 859 -4.93 -15.62 6.06
C ASN A 859 -4.49 -16.20 4.69
N ALA A 860 -3.24 -16.64 4.55
CA ALA A 860 -2.66 -17.18 3.32
C ALA A 860 -1.78 -18.42 3.58
N GLU A 861 -1.45 -19.17 2.52
CA GLU A 861 -0.55 -20.32 2.63
C GLU A 861 0.87 -19.90 3.03
N SER A 862 1.43 -20.60 4.02
CA SER A 862 2.78 -20.33 4.53
C SER A 862 3.85 -20.96 3.65
N GLN A 863 4.84 -20.18 3.21
CA GLN A 863 6.07 -20.75 2.64
C GLN A 863 7.05 -21.19 3.75
N ILE A 864 8.02 -22.04 3.41
CA ILE A 864 9.03 -22.56 4.36
C ILE A 864 9.75 -21.44 5.12
N LEU A 865 10.17 -20.38 4.41
CA LEU A 865 10.86 -19.24 5.03
C LEU A 865 9.98 -18.45 6.02
N HIS A 866 8.65 -18.44 5.84
CA HIS A 866 7.75 -17.82 6.81
C HIS A 866 7.89 -18.53 8.16
N ARG A 867 7.79 -19.87 8.14
CA ARG A 867 7.91 -20.69 9.34
C ARG A 867 9.30 -20.60 9.97
N GLU A 868 10.37 -20.66 9.17
CA GLU A 868 11.76 -20.51 9.68
C GLU A 868 11.92 -19.22 10.48
N ILE A 869 11.44 -18.09 9.94
CA ILE A 869 11.59 -16.79 10.60
C ILE A 869 10.68 -16.69 11.83
N LEU A 870 9.40 -17.06 11.71
CA LEU A 870 8.43 -16.95 12.80
C LEU A 870 8.79 -17.84 14.00
N ASP A 871 9.21 -19.08 13.76
CA ASP A 871 9.57 -20.01 14.84
C ASP A 871 10.86 -19.58 15.54
N ARG A 872 11.84 -19.05 14.79
CA ARG A 872 13.06 -18.46 15.37
C ARG A 872 12.76 -17.23 16.22
N VAL A 873 11.82 -16.38 15.79
CA VAL A 873 11.36 -15.22 16.56
C VAL A 873 10.62 -15.66 17.82
N LEU A 874 9.75 -16.66 17.72
CA LEU A 874 9.05 -17.22 18.87
C LEU A 874 10.03 -17.81 19.90
N ASP A 875 11.02 -18.59 19.45
CA ASP A 875 12.10 -19.11 20.30
C ASP A 875 12.88 -17.98 20.99
N HIS A 876 13.18 -16.89 20.28
CA HIS A 876 13.83 -15.73 20.89
C HIS A 876 13.00 -15.14 22.04
N ILE A 877 11.73 -14.86 21.80
CA ILE A 877 10.83 -14.26 22.80
C ILE A 877 10.68 -15.17 24.02
N LEU A 878 10.51 -16.48 23.82
CA LEU A 878 10.27 -17.42 24.90
C LEU A 878 11.55 -17.76 25.67
N ASN A 879 12.66 -18.00 24.97
CA ASN A 879 13.82 -18.68 25.55
C ASN A 879 15.10 -17.83 25.62
N LYS A 880 15.20 -16.70 24.88
CA LYS A 880 16.45 -15.91 24.79
C LYS A 880 16.33 -14.48 25.31
N GLN A 881 15.17 -13.84 25.14
CA GLN A 881 14.95 -12.49 25.62
C GLN A 881 15.17 -12.42 27.14
N SER A 882 15.85 -11.37 27.61
CA SER A 882 16.11 -11.16 29.04
C SER A 882 14.79 -11.04 29.81
N ARG A 883 14.75 -11.63 31.01
CA ARG A 883 13.59 -11.62 31.89
C ARG A 883 13.97 -11.24 33.32
N LEU A 884 13.03 -10.62 34.01
CA LEU A 884 13.06 -10.51 35.47
C LEU A 884 12.85 -11.89 36.10
N ALA A 885 13.10 -11.99 37.41
CA ALA A 885 12.97 -13.24 38.16
C ALA A 885 11.54 -13.83 38.12
N ASP A 886 10.50 -13.00 37.94
CA ASP A 886 9.11 -13.43 37.82
C ASP A 886 8.73 -13.86 36.40
N GLY A 887 9.62 -13.71 35.41
CA GLY A 887 9.38 -14.02 34.01
C GLY A 887 9.01 -12.83 33.13
N THR A 888 8.89 -11.61 33.68
CA THR A 888 8.58 -10.39 32.90
C THR A 888 9.70 -10.09 31.90
N LEU A 889 9.35 -9.85 30.64
CA LEU A 889 10.33 -9.46 29.61
C LEU A 889 10.97 -8.11 29.95
N CYS A 890 12.30 -8.03 29.84
CA CYS A 890 13.08 -6.83 30.09
C CYS A 890 14.26 -6.70 29.12
N ARG A 891 14.96 -5.57 29.19
CA ARG A 891 16.14 -5.24 28.39
C ARG A 891 17.41 -5.29 29.23
N PRO A 892 18.56 -5.61 28.62
CA PRO A 892 19.86 -5.44 29.25
C PRO A 892 20.34 -3.96 29.24
N GLU A 893 19.49 -3.02 28.79
CA GLU A 893 19.82 -1.61 28.62
C GLU A 893 18.71 -0.65 29.11
N PRO A 894 19.04 0.60 29.48
CA PRO A 894 20.38 1.19 29.54
C PRO A 894 21.24 0.62 30.67
N VAL A 895 20.59 -0.01 31.65
CA VAL A 895 21.20 -0.90 32.65
C VAL A 895 20.50 -2.26 32.62
N GLU A 896 21.15 -3.28 33.17
CA GLU A 896 20.66 -4.65 33.14
C GLU A 896 19.29 -4.81 33.81
N GLN A 897 18.43 -5.65 33.22
CA GLN A 897 17.08 -5.94 33.70
C GLN A 897 16.16 -4.71 33.82
N THR A 898 16.12 -3.88 32.78
CA THR A 898 15.20 -2.74 32.72
C THR A 898 13.93 -3.12 31.96
N VAL A 899 12.75 -2.93 32.54
CA VAL A 899 11.47 -3.13 31.84
C VAL A 899 11.14 -1.88 31.03
N TRP A 900 10.74 -2.03 29.76
CA TRP A 900 10.38 -0.92 28.88
C TRP A 900 8.92 -1.02 28.42
N ALA A 901 8.26 0.12 28.28
CA ALA A 901 6.87 0.21 27.82
C ALA A 901 6.67 -0.35 26.40
N ASP A 902 7.62 -0.04 25.51
CA ASP A 902 7.62 -0.44 24.11
C ASP A 902 7.53 -1.96 23.95
N ASP A 903 8.19 -2.72 24.82
CA ASP A 903 8.28 -4.19 24.77
C ASP A 903 6.94 -4.90 24.92
N MET A 904 5.93 -4.23 25.48
CA MET A 904 4.56 -4.77 25.48
C MET A 904 4.03 -4.94 24.06
N PHE A 905 4.22 -3.93 23.20
CA PHE A 905 3.82 -4.02 21.79
C PHE A 905 4.79 -4.86 20.96
N MET A 906 6.08 -4.89 21.29
CA MET A 906 7.04 -5.70 20.54
C MET A 906 6.90 -7.21 20.79
N SER A 907 6.16 -7.62 21.82
CA SER A 907 5.97 -9.04 22.16
C SER A 907 4.52 -9.52 22.02
N VAL A 908 3.57 -8.81 22.63
CA VAL A 908 2.20 -9.33 22.85
C VAL A 908 1.42 -9.55 21.54
N PRO A 909 1.31 -8.57 20.62
CA PRO A 909 0.63 -8.79 19.35
C PRO A 909 1.17 -10.01 18.59
N PHE A 910 2.49 -10.19 18.54
CA PHE A 910 3.12 -11.34 17.89
C PHE A 910 2.74 -12.66 18.56
N LEU A 911 2.82 -12.73 19.90
CA LEU A 911 2.44 -13.92 20.67
C LEU A 911 0.97 -14.31 20.40
N LEU A 912 0.06 -13.35 20.29
CA LEU A 912 -1.35 -13.62 19.98
C LEU A 912 -1.54 -14.24 18.59
N ARG A 913 -0.78 -13.77 17.58
CA ARG A 913 -0.83 -14.33 16.23
C ARG A 913 -0.24 -15.74 16.21
N MET A 914 0.87 -15.97 16.90
CA MET A 914 1.47 -17.30 17.05
C MET A 914 0.58 -18.27 17.84
N ALA A 915 -0.11 -17.80 18.88
CA ALA A 915 -1.09 -18.58 19.63
C ALA A 915 -2.19 -19.12 18.71
N LYS A 916 -2.73 -18.24 17.85
CA LYS A 916 -3.75 -18.60 16.86
C LYS A 916 -3.19 -19.55 15.79
N LEU A 917 -2.01 -19.24 15.24
CA LEU A 917 -1.37 -20.02 14.19
C LEU A 917 -1.01 -21.44 14.64
N ASN A 918 -0.43 -21.56 15.83
CA ASN A 918 -0.01 -22.85 16.39
C ASN A 918 -1.13 -23.57 17.15
N LYS A 919 -2.30 -22.91 17.32
CA LYS A 919 -3.41 -23.38 18.15
C LYS A 919 -2.95 -23.73 19.57
N ASP A 920 -2.09 -22.90 20.14
CA ASP A 920 -1.46 -23.11 21.46
C ASP A 920 -1.99 -22.10 22.47
N SER A 921 -2.76 -22.58 23.44
CA SER A 921 -3.34 -21.73 24.49
C SER A 921 -2.31 -21.16 25.46
N LYS A 922 -1.15 -21.79 25.61
CA LYS A 922 -0.08 -21.31 26.51
C LYS A 922 0.51 -19.98 26.02
N LEU A 923 0.47 -19.73 24.72
CA LEU A 923 0.90 -18.46 24.14
C LEU A 923 -0.09 -17.32 24.44
N TYR A 924 -1.40 -17.63 24.59
CA TYR A 924 -2.36 -16.67 25.13
C TYR A 924 -2.10 -16.36 26.60
N ASP A 925 -1.78 -17.37 27.41
CA ASP A 925 -1.38 -17.19 28.81
C ASP A 925 -0.12 -16.32 28.94
N GLU A 926 0.91 -16.58 28.14
CA GLU A 926 2.15 -15.77 28.11
C GLU A 926 1.87 -14.32 27.70
N ALA A 927 1.07 -14.11 26.65
CA ALA A 927 0.67 -12.77 26.22
C ALA A 927 -0.06 -11.99 27.32
N ALA A 928 -1.02 -12.63 28.00
CA ALA A 928 -1.76 -12.04 29.10
C ALA A 928 -0.87 -11.74 30.32
N PHE A 929 0.06 -12.66 30.63
CA PHE A 929 1.05 -12.51 31.69
C PHE A 929 1.93 -11.27 31.44
N GLN A 930 2.51 -11.14 30.25
CA GLN A 930 3.36 -10.00 29.91
C GLN A 930 2.61 -8.66 30.00
N ILE A 931 1.35 -8.58 29.55
CA ILE A 931 0.55 -7.35 29.71
C ILE A 931 0.42 -6.96 31.18
N LEU A 932 0.01 -7.89 32.04
CA LEU A 932 -0.29 -7.57 33.44
C LEU A 932 0.97 -7.21 34.23
N HIS A 933 2.07 -7.92 33.98
CA HIS A 933 3.33 -7.70 34.69
C HIS A 933 4.10 -6.47 34.20
N ILE A 934 4.25 -6.28 32.88
CA ILE A 934 4.86 -5.05 32.35
C ILE A 934 4.05 -3.82 32.81
N ASN A 935 2.71 -3.91 32.77
CA ASN A 935 1.86 -2.84 33.30
C ASN A 935 2.12 -2.60 34.81
N HIS A 936 2.24 -3.65 35.61
CA HIS A 936 2.52 -3.52 37.05
C HIS A 936 3.81 -2.73 37.31
N TYR A 937 4.90 -3.06 36.62
CA TYR A 937 6.19 -2.39 36.81
C TYR A 937 6.23 -0.94 36.32
N LEU A 938 5.46 -0.59 35.28
CA LEU A 938 5.57 0.72 34.63
C LEU A 938 4.56 1.76 35.13
N THR A 939 3.54 1.35 35.88
CA THR A 939 2.46 2.26 36.30
C THR A 939 2.92 3.21 37.40
N ASP A 940 2.86 4.53 37.15
CA ASP A 940 2.89 5.51 38.24
C ASP A 940 1.54 5.46 38.99
N PRO A 941 1.52 5.08 40.28
CA PRO A 941 0.27 4.92 41.03
C PRO A 941 -0.47 6.25 41.25
N ARG A 942 0.20 7.40 41.10
CA ARG A 942 -0.41 8.73 41.31
C ARG A 942 -1.21 9.19 40.11
N THR A 943 -0.67 8.98 38.91
CA THR A 943 -1.27 9.48 37.65
C THR A 943 -1.98 8.39 36.87
N ASN A 944 -1.69 7.12 37.17
CA ASN A 944 -2.08 5.99 36.35
C ASN A 944 -1.62 6.16 34.88
N LEU A 945 -0.46 6.80 34.67
CA LEU A 945 0.30 6.81 33.40
C LEU A 945 1.48 5.81 33.48
N CYS A 946 1.91 5.30 32.34
CA CYS A 946 3.12 4.50 32.27
C CYS A 946 4.33 5.43 32.21
N ARG A 947 5.35 5.15 33.00
CA ARG A 947 6.69 5.71 32.74
C ARG A 947 7.33 4.91 31.62
N HIS A 948 8.30 5.52 30.93
CA HIS A 948 8.95 4.88 29.78
C HIS A 948 9.58 3.52 30.18
N GLY A 949 10.19 3.45 31.36
CA GLY A 949 10.77 2.21 31.86
C GLY A 949 10.78 2.10 33.38
N TRP A 950 11.26 0.96 33.86
CA TRP A 950 11.46 0.65 35.27
C TRP A 950 12.79 -0.10 35.46
N TYR A 951 13.58 0.34 36.44
CA TYR A 951 14.93 -0.16 36.68
C TYR A 951 14.93 -1.22 37.78
N ASN A 952 15.30 -2.47 37.46
CA ASN A 952 15.33 -3.54 38.47
C ASN A 952 16.38 -3.30 39.56
N GLN A 953 17.48 -2.63 39.23
CA GLN A 953 18.59 -2.38 40.16
C GLN A 953 18.21 -1.38 41.26
N THR A 954 17.53 -0.30 40.90
CA THR A 954 17.11 0.75 41.87
C THR A 954 15.68 0.58 42.35
N LYS A 955 14.89 -0.26 41.67
CA LYS A 955 13.44 -0.43 41.88
C LYS A 955 12.62 0.83 41.59
N GLU A 956 13.16 1.73 40.77
CA GLU A 956 12.54 3.02 40.45
C GLU A 956 11.93 3.05 39.05
N LEU A 957 10.88 3.82 38.90
CA LEU A 957 10.33 4.19 37.60
C LEU A 957 11.21 5.25 36.92
N SER A 958 11.24 5.24 35.59
CA SER A 958 11.88 6.31 34.82
C SER A 958 11.14 7.65 35.00
N PRO A 959 11.81 8.80 34.79
CA PRO A 959 11.26 10.09 35.21
C PRO A 959 10.11 10.60 34.34
N VAL A 960 9.92 10.06 33.13
CA VAL A 960 9.09 10.67 32.09
C VAL A 960 7.93 9.77 31.68
N ALA A 961 6.73 10.34 31.65
CA ALA A 961 5.55 9.75 31.02
C ALA A 961 5.54 10.12 29.53
N TRP A 962 6.34 9.39 28.75
CA TRP A 962 6.53 9.65 27.33
C TRP A 962 5.29 9.22 26.52
N SER A 963 4.83 10.08 25.61
CA SER A 963 3.62 9.90 24.82
C SER A 963 3.59 8.58 24.08
N ARG A 964 4.57 8.31 23.20
CA ARG A 964 4.57 7.08 22.40
C ARG A 964 4.76 5.80 23.21
N ALA A 965 5.52 5.81 24.31
CA ALA A 965 5.61 4.66 25.22
C ALA A 965 4.23 4.28 25.80
N ASN A 966 3.44 5.27 26.22
CA ASN A 966 2.07 5.02 26.66
C ASN A 966 1.18 4.55 25.50
N GLY A 967 1.42 5.08 24.30
CA GLY A 967 0.75 4.67 23.06
C GLY A 967 0.94 3.18 22.77
N TRP A 968 2.18 2.68 22.85
CA TRP A 968 2.48 1.25 22.65
C TRP A 968 1.75 0.36 23.65
N VAL A 969 1.69 0.77 24.92
CA VAL A 969 0.99 0.03 25.97
C VAL A 969 -0.50 -0.09 25.66
N VAL A 970 -1.20 1.01 25.35
CA VAL A 970 -2.64 0.94 25.08
C VAL A 970 -2.95 0.28 23.74
N TRP A 971 -2.07 0.40 22.75
CA TRP A 971 -2.22 -0.33 21.50
C TRP A 971 -2.09 -1.83 21.73
N ALA A 972 -1.04 -2.29 22.42
CA ALA A 972 -0.85 -3.71 22.75
C ALA A 972 -2.01 -4.29 23.58
N MET A 973 -2.50 -3.54 24.58
CA MET A 973 -3.69 -3.94 25.33
C MET A 973 -4.94 -4.05 24.46
N SER A 974 -5.14 -3.14 23.51
CA SER A 974 -6.26 -3.25 22.57
C SER A 974 -6.12 -4.46 21.64
N GLU A 975 -4.90 -4.79 21.18
CA GLU A 975 -4.62 -6.01 20.41
C GLU A 975 -4.94 -7.27 21.22
N ALA A 976 -4.58 -7.30 22.52
CA ALA A 976 -4.91 -8.41 23.40
C ALA A 976 -6.42 -8.58 23.60
N LEU A 977 -7.17 -7.49 23.74
CA LEU A 977 -8.63 -7.56 23.87
C LEU A 977 -9.35 -7.99 22.57
N LEU A 978 -8.71 -7.80 21.41
CA LEU A 978 -9.18 -8.34 20.13
C LEU A 978 -8.76 -9.80 19.93
N GLY A 979 -7.57 -10.18 20.37
CA GLY A 979 -6.95 -11.48 20.08
C GLY A 979 -7.17 -12.57 21.12
N LEU A 980 -7.38 -12.24 22.40
CA LEU A 980 -7.64 -13.22 23.46
C LEU A 980 -9.06 -13.80 23.34
N PRO A 981 -9.24 -15.10 23.64
CA PRO A 981 -10.57 -15.66 23.87
C PRO A 981 -11.33 -14.87 24.94
N ALA A 982 -12.62 -14.59 24.70
CA ALA A 982 -13.43 -13.76 25.60
C ALA A 982 -13.64 -14.39 26.99
N ASP A 983 -13.46 -15.71 27.10
CA ASP A 983 -13.52 -16.51 28.33
C ASP A 983 -12.13 -16.72 28.98
N HIS A 984 -11.06 -16.17 28.41
CA HIS A 984 -9.72 -16.23 29.00
C HIS A 984 -9.71 -15.61 30.40
N LYS A 985 -9.06 -16.28 31.37
CA LYS A 985 -9.09 -15.93 32.81
C LYS A 985 -8.73 -14.46 33.10
N ASP A 986 -7.79 -13.91 32.33
CA ASP A 986 -7.28 -12.55 32.50
C ASP A 986 -7.96 -11.49 31.62
N TYR A 987 -8.89 -11.86 30.73
CA TYR A 987 -9.53 -10.93 29.78
C TYR A 987 -10.16 -9.73 30.50
N LYS A 988 -10.94 -9.98 31.55
CA LYS A 988 -11.61 -8.93 32.34
C LYS A 988 -10.61 -8.00 33.02
N LYS A 989 -9.56 -8.56 33.62
CA LYS A 989 -8.51 -7.81 34.31
C LYS A 989 -7.74 -6.90 33.34
N ILE A 990 -7.40 -7.41 32.16
CA ILE A 990 -6.75 -6.62 31.09
C ILE A 990 -7.68 -5.49 30.63
N LYS A 991 -8.97 -5.77 30.43
CA LYS A 991 -9.96 -4.75 30.05
C LYS A 991 -10.08 -3.64 31.10
N GLU A 992 -10.11 -3.98 32.38
CA GLU A 992 -10.15 -3.02 33.49
C GLU A 992 -8.89 -2.13 33.51
N VAL A 993 -7.70 -2.72 33.41
CA VAL A 993 -6.43 -1.98 33.35
C VAL A 993 -6.40 -1.04 32.14
N PHE A 994 -6.76 -1.55 30.97
CA PHE A 994 -6.80 -0.80 29.71
C PHE A 994 -7.76 0.40 29.78
N THR A 995 -9.00 0.17 30.22
CA THR A 995 -10.00 1.23 30.31
C THR A 995 -9.61 2.29 31.35
N LYS A 996 -9.08 1.89 32.51
CA LYS A 996 -8.55 2.82 33.51
C LYS A 996 -7.40 3.66 32.96
N ARG A 997 -6.48 3.06 32.20
CA ARG A 997 -5.37 3.75 31.54
C ARG A 997 -5.86 4.78 30.51
N LEU A 998 -6.78 4.39 29.64
CA LEU A 998 -7.35 5.29 28.64
C LEU A 998 -8.02 6.50 29.29
N VAL A 999 -8.83 6.29 30.33
CA VAL A 999 -9.46 7.41 31.05
C VAL A 999 -8.43 8.35 31.67
N ALA A 1000 -7.33 7.81 32.21
CA ALA A 1000 -6.24 8.65 32.75
C ALA A 1000 -5.58 9.49 31.65
N LEU A 1001 -5.30 8.90 30.48
CA LEU A 1001 -4.71 9.60 29.34
C LEU A 1001 -5.58 10.75 28.83
N LEU A 1002 -6.91 10.59 28.83
CA LEU A 1002 -7.85 11.62 28.41
C LEU A 1002 -7.76 12.92 29.24
N ASN A 1003 -7.29 12.85 30.48
CA ASN A 1003 -7.07 14.04 31.30
C ASN A 1003 -5.88 14.91 30.82
N TYR A 1004 -5.04 14.37 29.94
CA TYR A 1004 -3.86 15.03 29.39
C TYR A 1004 -4.04 15.42 27.91
N GLN A 1005 -5.26 15.29 27.36
CA GLN A 1005 -5.55 15.75 26.00
C GLN A 1005 -5.43 17.27 25.93
N SER A 1006 -4.58 17.79 25.05
CA SER A 1006 -4.40 19.24 24.90
C SER A 1006 -5.63 19.91 24.27
N GLU A 1007 -5.63 21.24 24.24
CA GLU A 1007 -6.66 22.03 23.57
C GLU A 1007 -6.75 21.73 22.07
N SER A 1008 -5.64 21.41 21.43
CA SER A 1008 -5.61 21.02 20.00
C SER A 1008 -6.25 19.66 19.73
N GLY A 1009 -6.34 18.79 20.74
CA GLY A 1009 -6.77 17.40 20.60
C GLY A 1009 -5.63 16.38 20.56
N LEU A 1010 -4.40 16.82 20.31
CA LEU A 1010 -3.18 16.00 20.43
C LEU A 1010 -2.67 15.92 21.87
N TRP A 1011 -1.70 15.04 22.11
CA TRP A 1011 -0.93 14.96 23.35
C TRP A 1011 0.48 15.51 23.16
N HIS A 1012 1.00 16.06 24.26
CA HIS A 1012 2.37 16.51 24.37
C HIS A 1012 3.33 15.31 24.40
N GLN A 1013 4.52 15.48 23.80
CA GLN A 1013 5.61 14.49 23.79
C GLN A 1013 5.89 13.95 25.19
N VAL A 1014 5.90 14.83 26.20
CA VAL A 1014 5.85 14.46 27.61
C VAL A 1014 4.45 14.78 28.13
N LEU A 1015 3.67 13.74 28.45
CA LEU A 1015 2.21 13.84 28.64
C LEU A 1015 1.80 14.86 29.70
N ASN A 1016 2.58 14.97 30.77
CA ASN A 1016 2.30 15.82 31.92
C ASN A 1016 3.13 17.13 31.94
N GLU A 1017 3.78 17.48 30.82
CA GLU A 1017 4.58 18.70 30.67
C GLU A 1017 4.17 19.46 29.39
N PRO A 1018 3.20 20.39 29.48
CA PRO A 1018 2.63 21.09 28.34
C PRO A 1018 3.59 22.00 27.54
N ASP A 1019 4.78 22.28 28.08
CA ASP A 1019 5.84 22.99 27.38
C ASP A 1019 6.59 22.11 26.35
N SER A 1020 6.38 20.79 26.38
CA SER A 1020 6.85 19.89 25.32
C SER A 1020 5.96 19.98 24.07
N TYR A 1021 6.52 19.71 22.89
CA TYR A 1021 5.77 19.81 21.63
C TYR A 1021 4.66 18.77 21.52
N LEU A 1022 3.61 19.05 20.74
CA LEU A 1022 2.54 18.10 20.43
C LEU A 1022 3.04 17.02 19.46
N GLU A 1023 2.75 15.75 19.76
CA GLU A 1023 3.34 14.61 19.07
C GLU A 1023 2.27 13.70 18.45
N THR A 1024 2.39 13.43 17.15
CA THR A 1024 1.35 12.79 16.34
C THR A 1024 1.25 11.29 16.58
N SER A 1025 2.37 10.57 16.76
CA SER A 1025 2.34 9.09 16.82
C SER A 1025 1.66 8.56 18.08
N GLY A 1026 2.03 9.06 19.26
CA GLY A 1026 1.37 8.71 20.51
C GLY A 1026 -0.09 9.13 20.52
N SER A 1027 -0.41 10.31 19.99
CA SER A 1027 -1.79 10.79 19.84
C SER A 1027 -2.63 9.86 18.96
N ALA A 1028 -2.08 9.38 17.85
CA ALA A 1028 -2.75 8.42 16.98
C ALA A 1028 -2.97 7.06 17.68
N MET A 1029 -2.01 6.61 18.49
CA MET A 1029 -2.15 5.38 19.31
C MET A 1029 -3.21 5.51 20.41
N PHE A 1030 -3.34 6.68 21.03
CA PHE A 1030 -4.43 6.95 21.97
C PHE A 1030 -5.78 6.99 21.27
N GLY A 1031 -5.84 7.66 20.11
CA GLY A 1031 -7.01 7.71 19.26
C GLY A 1031 -7.49 6.33 18.84
N LEU A 1032 -6.59 5.49 18.29
CA LEU A 1032 -6.99 4.15 17.80
C LEU A 1032 -7.46 3.26 18.96
N ALA A 1033 -6.81 3.35 20.13
CA ALA A 1033 -7.20 2.58 21.30
C ALA A 1033 -8.57 3.04 21.83
N LEU A 1034 -8.85 4.34 21.84
CA LEU A 1034 -10.15 4.89 22.21
C LEU A 1034 -11.24 4.51 21.21
N ALA A 1035 -10.95 4.60 19.90
CA ALA A 1035 -11.85 4.21 18.83
C ALA A 1035 -12.25 2.74 18.98
N ARG A 1036 -11.28 1.83 19.15
CA ARG A 1036 -11.53 0.40 19.46
C ARG A 1036 -12.37 0.22 20.71
N ALA A 1037 -12.03 0.92 21.79
CA ALA A 1037 -12.77 0.82 23.04
C ALA A 1037 -14.25 1.21 22.89
N ILE A 1038 -14.55 2.23 22.10
CA ILE A 1038 -15.91 2.68 21.79
C ILE A 1038 -16.59 1.69 20.83
N ASN A 1039 -15.90 1.32 19.75
CA ASN A 1039 -16.36 0.40 18.71
C ASN A 1039 -16.78 -0.97 19.26
N HIS A 1040 -16.05 -1.48 20.25
CA HIS A 1040 -16.29 -2.77 20.91
C HIS A 1040 -17.03 -2.65 22.25
N LYS A 1041 -17.52 -1.46 22.60
CA LYS A 1041 -18.27 -1.19 23.84
C LYS A 1041 -17.49 -1.59 25.10
N TRP A 1042 -16.16 -1.43 25.07
CA TRP A 1042 -15.31 -1.58 26.25
C TRP A 1042 -15.37 -0.36 27.16
N ILE A 1043 -15.64 0.82 26.59
CA ILE A 1043 -15.83 2.09 27.30
C ILE A 1043 -17.15 2.76 26.89
N SER A 1044 -17.63 3.71 27.70
CA SER A 1044 -18.87 4.46 27.44
C SER A 1044 -18.74 5.40 26.22
N GLN A 1045 -19.85 5.53 25.47
CA GLN A 1045 -20.00 6.48 24.35
C GLN A 1045 -19.84 7.96 24.79
N ARG A 1046 -19.85 8.27 26.10
CA ARG A 1046 -19.59 9.63 26.60
C ARG A 1046 -18.23 10.22 26.18
N TYR A 1047 -17.31 9.37 25.74
CA TYR A 1047 -15.97 9.75 25.29
C TYR A 1047 -15.86 10.01 23.78
N VAL A 1048 -16.98 9.94 23.04
CA VAL A 1048 -17.02 10.29 21.61
C VAL A 1048 -16.53 11.73 21.34
N PRO A 1049 -16.88 12.78 22.13
CA PRO A 1049 -16.35 14.12 21.88
C PRO A 1049 -14.82 14.17 21.91
N GLN A 1050 -14.19 13.44 22.83
CA GLN A 1050 -12.73 13.32 22.89
C GLN A 1050 -12.22 12.60 21.64
N LEU A 1051 -12.82 11.47 21.25
CA LEU A 1051 -12.43 10.74 20.04
C LEU A 1051 -12.46 11.63 18.79
N MET A 1052 -13.55 12.37 18.59
CA MET A 1052 -13.70 13.31 17.47
C MET A 1052 -12.58 14.35 17.48
N LYS A 1053 -12.30 14.93 18.65
CA LYS A 1053 -11.22 15.91 18.82
C LYS A 1053 -9.84 15.33 18.48
N ILE A 1054 -9.54 14.08 18.84
CA ILE A 1054 -8.28 13.41 18.46
C ILE A 1054 -8.22 13.22 16.95
N TRP A 1055 -9.31 12.74 16.34
CA TRP A 1055 -9.36 12.48 14.91
C TRP A 1055 -9.15 13.76 14.10
N GLU A 1056 -9.84 14.85 14.44
CA GLU A 1056 -9.65 16.17 13.82
C GLU A 1056 -8.19 16.63 13.91
N ALA A 1057 -7.57 16.46 15.08
CA ALA A 1057 -6.19 16.88 15.31
C ALA A 1057 -5.16 16.04 14.54
N VAL A 1058 -5.33 14.71 14.48
CA VAL A 1058 -4.43 13.80 13.75
C VAL A 1058 -4.64 13.91 12.24
N SER A 1059 -5.88 14.02 11.77
CA SER A 1059 -6.18 14.19 10.33
C SER A 1059 -5.60 15.50 9.77
N ALA A 1060 -5.57 16.56 10.57
CA ALA A 1060 -4.90 17.82 10.21
C ALA A 1060 -3.36 17.68 10.05
N GLN A 1061 -2.75 16.61 10.52
CA GLN A 1061 -1.32 16.32 10.30
C GLN A 1061 -1.05 15.60 8.97
N ILE A 1062 -2.08 15.22 8.22
CA ILE A 1062 -1.96 14.60 6.90
C ILE A 1062 -2.05 15.69 5.84
N GLY A 1063 -0.92 15.98 5.20
CA GLY A 1063 -0.80 17.02 4.17
C GLY A 1063 -1.53 16.68 2.86
N GLU A 1064 -1.63 17.68 1.98
CA GLU A 1064 -2.28 17.55 0.67
C GLU A 1064 -1.59 16.58 -0.30
N ASN A 1065 -0.38 16.13 0.00
CA ASN A 1065 0.35 15.11 -0.75
C ASN A 1065 0.41 13.76 -0.01
N GLY A 1066 -0.27 13.63 1.13
CA GLY A 1066 -0.24 12.42 1.97
C GLY A 1066 0.93 12.34 2.95
N VAL A 1067 1.83 13.33 2.99
CA VAL A 1067 2.88 13.41 4.02
C VAL A 1067 2.25 13.58 5.40
N VAL A 1068 2.75 12.85 6.39
CA VAL A 1068 2.28 12.97 7.79
C VAL A 1068 3.33 13.67 8.64
N TYR A 1069 2.92 14.73 9.33
CA TYR A 1069 3.80 15.57 10.15
C TYR A 1069 3.74 15.23 11.65
N GLY A 1070 4.71 15.74 12.42
CA GLY A 1070 4.70 15.68 13.89
C GLY A 1070 5.04 14.34 14.52
N ILE A 1071 5.59 13.38 13.75
CA ILE A 1071 5.99 12.06 14.28
C ILE A 1071 7.39 12.15 14.89
N CYS A 1072 7.52 11.90 16.20
CA CYS A 1072 8.82 11.91 16.88
C CYS A 1072 9.75 10.80 16.36
N GLN A 1073 11.02 11.11 16.13
CA GLN A 1073 12.04 10.12 15.76
C GLN A 1073 12.24 9.03 16.83
N GLY A 1074 12.98 7.95 16.51
CA GLY A 1074 13.39 6.95 17.50
C GLY A 1074 14.05 7.58 18.72
N THR A 1075 13.59 7.20 19.92
CA THR A 1075 13.94 7.84 21.20
C THR A 1075 14.22 6.75 22.22
N ASP A 1076 15.37 6.85 22.91
CA ASP A 1076 15.82 5.92 23.95
C ASP A 1076 15.19 6.32 25.31
N MET A 1077 15.47 5.58 26.37
CA MET A 1077 15.14 5.99 27.73
C MET A 1077 16.10 7.09 28.21
N GLY A 1078 15.61 8.34 28.18
CA GLY A 1078 16.32 9.52 28.66
C GLY A 1078 16.40 9.61 30.17
N LYS A 1079 17.40 10.36 30.66
CA LYS A 1079 17.62 10.62 32.08
C LYS A 1079 16.69 11.70 32.67
N ASP A 1080 16.09 12.52 31.81
CA ASP A 1080 15.25 13.66 32.18
C ASP A 1080 14.23 14.01 31.06
N ALA A 1081 13.30 14.91 31.35
CA ALA A 1081 12.29 15.38 30.39
C ALA A 1081 12.89 16.17 29.22
N ASP A 1082 13.97 16.92 29.45
CA ASP A 1082 14.59 17.76 28.42
C ASP A 1082 15.17 16.93 27.28
N TYR A 1083 15.68 15.72 27.57
CA TYR A 1083 16.06 14.77 26.53
C TYR A 1083 14.90 14.47 25.57
N TYR A 1084 13.69 14.27 26.07
CA TYR A 1084 12.51 13.97 25.24
C TYR A 1084 12.01 15.21 24.49
N LYS A 1085 12.06 16.38 25.13
CA LYS A 1085 11.66 17.68 24.54
C LYS A 1085 12.53 18.09 23.35
N ARG A 1086 13.80 17.69 23.34
CA ARG A 1086 14.75 17.99 22.26
C ARG A 1086 14.71 17.01 21.07
N GLN A 1087 13.90 15.96 21.14
CA GLN A 1087 13.79 15.01 20.02
C GLN A 1087 13.16 15.68 18.80
N LYS A 1088 13.63 15.28 17.61
CA LYS A 1088 13.13 15.83 16.35
C LYS A 1088 11.91 15.05 15.86
N THR A 1089 11.02 15.74 15.16
CA THR A 1089 9.98 15.10 14.35
C THR A 1089 10.47 14.82 12.94
N LEU A 1090 9.99 13.74 12.34
CA LEU A 1090 10.32 13.31 10.99
C LEU A 1090 9.02 13.13 10.19
N GLU A 1091 9.07 13.49 8.92
CA GLU A 1091 7.94 13.33 7.99
C GLU A 1091 7.70 11.85 7.69
N SER A 1092 6.43 11.43 7.79
CA SER A 1092 5.94 10.09 7.51
C SER A 1092 6.82 8.98 8.13
N ASP A 1093 7.38 9.20 9.33
CA ASP A 1093 8.22 8.19 9.98
C ASP A 1093 7.40 6.95 10.34
N PRO A 1094 7.88 5.75 9.99
CA PRO A 1094 7.11 4.52 10.14
C PRO A 1094 6.78 4.19 11.60
N ARG A 1095 7.43 4.80 12.60
CA ARG A 1095 7.03 4.64 14.02
C ARG A 1095 5.66 5.24 14.35
N GLY A 1096 5.17 6.17 13.54
CA GLY A 1096 3.84 6.77 13.69
C GLY A 1096 2.85 6.37 12.62
N MET A 1097 3.33 6.07 11.40
CA MET A 1097 2.43 5.81 10.27
C MET A 1097 1.46 4.65 10.51
N GLY A 1098 1.90 3.53 11.09
CA GLY A 1098 1.01 2.42 11.40
C GLY A 1098 -0.14 2.79 12.33
N ALA A 1099 0.12 3.65 13.32
CA ALA A 1099 -0.90 4.15 14.24
C ALA A 1099 -1.89 5.09 13.55
N VAL A 1100 -1.41 5.97 12.67
CA VAL A 1100 -2.26 6.90 11.89
C VAL A 1100 -3.17 6.13 10.93
N LEU A 1101 -2.63 5.15 10.20
CA LEU A 1101 -3.42 4.31 9.29
C LEU A 1101 -4.47 3.47 10.04
N THR A 1102 -4.07 2.90 11.18
CA THR A 1102 -4.98 2.11 12.03
C THR A 1102 -6.05 2.98 12.67
N LEU A 1103 -5.73 4.19 13.14
CA LEU A 1103 -6.74 5.15 13.63
C LEU A 1103 -7.75 5.51 12.53
N GLY A 1104 -7.27 5.85 11.33
CA GLY A 1104 -8.16 6.13 10.20
C GLY A 1104 -9.11 4.98 9.89
N THR A 1105 -8.61 3.75 9.97
CA THR A 1105 -9.41 2.52 9.82
C THR A 1105 -10.47 2.36 10.92
N GLU A 1106 -10.11 2.59 12.19
CA GLU A 1106 -11.05 2.50 13.31
C GLU A 1106 -12.11 3.62 13.28
N MET A 1107 -11.73 4.82 12.81
CA MET A 1107 -12.66 5.93 12.58
C MET A 1107 -13.62 5.63 11.43
N TYR A 1108 -13.15 4.99 10.36
CA TYR A 1108 -14.03 4.49 9.30
C TYR A 1108 -15.09 3.55 9.87
N TYR A 1109 -14.69 2.56 10.68
CA TYR A 1109 -15.66 1.67 11.33
C TYR A 1109 -16.56 2.37 12.35
N PHE A 1110 -16.09 3.42 13.01
CA PHE A 1110 -16.89 4.22 13.94
C PHE A 1110 -18.01 4.98 13.21
N PHE A 1111 -17.69 5.69 12.13
CA PHE A 1111 -18.68 6.46 11.35
C PHE A 1111 -19.60 5.59 10.50
N ASN A 1112 -19.23 4.33 10.24
CA ASN A 1112 -20.02 3.40 9.44
C ASN A 1112 -21.01 2.55 10.28
N LYS A 1113 -21.03 2.73 11.61
CA LYS A 1113 -21.99 2.10 12.54
C LYS A 1113 -23.11 3.07 12.88
#